data_AF-A0A922M5F8-F1
#
_entry.id   AF-A0A922M5F8-F1
#
_cell.length_a   1.000
_cell.length_b   1.000
_cell.length_c   1.000
_cell.angle_alpha   90.00
_cell.angle_beta   90.00
_cell.angle_gamma   90.00
#
_symmetry.space_group_name_H-M   'P 1'
#
loop_
_entity.id
_entity.type
_entity.pdbx_description
1 polymer ?
#
loop_
_entity_poly.entity_id
_entity_poly.type
_entity_poly.pdbx_seq_one_letter_code
_entity_poly.pdbx_strand_id
1 'polypeptide(L)'
;MEEVKEGDNESNEEKKNASSSEKKKILAIFNNFKLEYFIEYCFGVYRFRSIDGELRPPNWKMKAYGFFIFFLYSALFFWLLFFVPDTEAANSSEQSDLITTVDSIPFFVVLFQYAALIVSTNFFSSMNIRMITLLAEVDKTLQLEICTDFYKKMSSRLSKFLIFLTISHVINGLVDFITVTDRAWALTVFPLYFLQRFEVFVFCAYVIIVNGRLAVINNYLKEFNQEQDKKMVTVFTVKDTKIKTEKYFNYIGRPSIRNMKIRDLATTYDNIGEFCFMMNDVFNFQIFLTLYPTTYVTRYSYFKAKKIEASITMEAEKEDKKKSPGEKKKIADESEKQIVESINIIIFIEYIHGIFRFSLVNEKLRTPDWKMKAFTVFIITAFVVLFTTYFVLPTDITHYDNENYVQTADKVRVIILFIQYAVCTFTASFLVNSNNIRIITTLANLDKMLQVEKSSNFYSKSRWETYKYMVLVVISQLATSILDFVAIGDVAWAIAATPLNFIQKLEIITFCKYVDFLRRRLLMINSYLKTFVDEQDQETTTVFTIRSRTMETTEKFNFIGRASDSNTKIRDTAKMYDVIGQICTMVNEVFNFQILTILMSTFAFIIIIMWTSLYYYRSAISDLSLLMNVIVSSFFWICYVAIMSIACERLLLVRNETKILVNKVIMNYDLPKTMRVQAKAFMELVEAWTLRIYIYDMFSVDITLMLKFISVATTYLIVVIQIFNFF
;
A
#
# COMPACT_ATOMS: atom_id res chain seq x y z
N MET A 1 -45.86 -48.32 18.73
CA MET A 1 -45.02 -47.71 17.68
C MET A 1 -45.12 -46.21 17.89
N GLU A 2 -44.49 -45.74 18.95
CA GLU A 2 -44.40 -44.33 19.36
C GLU A 2 -42.98 -44.19 19.93
N GLU A 3 -42.11 -43.52 19.17
CA GLU A 3 -40.79 -43.12 19.63
C GLU A 3 -40.77 -41.60 19.80
N VAL A 4 -40.24 -41.21 20.94
CA VAL A 4 -40.28 -39.91 21.60
C VAL A 4 -39.25 -38.95 20.95
N LYS A 5 -39.71 -37.77 20.51
CA LYS A 5 -38.89 -36.61 20.16
C LYS A 5 -38.95 -35.58 21.30
N GLU A 6 -37.96 -35.59 22.20
CA GLU A 6 -37.84 -34.54 23.24
C GLU A 6 -36.41 -34.01 23.44
N GLY A 7 -35.47 -34.29 22.53
CA GLY A 7 -34.04 -33.95 22.70
C GLY A 7 -33.52 -32.63 22.13
N ASP A 8 -34.31 -31.86 21.35
CA ASP A 8 -33.77 -30.74 20.54
C ASP A 8 -33.99 -29.32 21.10
N ASN A 9 -34.67 -29.16 22.25
CA ASN A 9 -35.02 -27.82 22.75
C ASN A 9 -33.92 -27.11 23.56
N GLU A 10 -33.06 -27.82 24.30
CA GLU A 10 -32.02 -27.17 25.14
C GLU A 10 -30.91 -26.50 24.31
N SER A 11 -30.46 -27.11 23.21
CA SER A 11 -29.36 -26.56 22.39
C SER A 11 -29.75 -25.29 21.61
N ASN A 12 -31.04 -25.11 21.33
CA ASN A 12 -31.56 -23.92 20.66
C ASN A 12 -31.70 -22.73 21.63
N GLU A 13 -31.94 -22.99 22.91
CA GLU A 13 -32.10 -21.94 23.92
C GLU A 13 -30.74 -21.32 24.31
N GLU A 14 -29.68 -22.13 24.45
CA GLU A 14 -28.32 -21.63 24.68
C GLU A 14 -27.77 -20.77 23.53
N LYS A 15 -27.98 -21.19 22.27
CA LYS A 15 -27.58 -20.40 21.09
C LYS A 15 -28.32 -19.07 21.01
N LYS A 16 -29.60 -19.05 21.36
CA LYS A 16 -30.42 -17.82 21.37
C LYS A 16 -29.96 -16.84 22.46
N ASN A 17 -29.56 -17.35 23.62
CA ASN A 17 -29.03 -16.55 24.72
C ASN A 17 -27.63 -15.99 24.43
N ALA A 18 -26.73 -16.78 23.82
CA ALA A 18 -25.41 -16.32 23.41
C ALA A 18 -25.49 -15.20 22.34
N SER A 19 -26.35 -15.37 21.34
CA SER A 19 -26.63 -14.38 20.30
C SER A 19 -27.14 -13.04 20.88
N SER A 20 -28.03 -13.11 21.87
CA SER A 20 -28.59 -11.92 22.55
C SER A 20 -27.52 -11.14 23.31
N SER A 21 -26.58 -11.82 23.97
CA SER A 21 -25.47 -11.19 24.69
C SER A 21 -24.53 -10.43 23.74
N GLU A 22 -24.15 -11.05 22.62
CA GLU A 22 -23.23 -10.46 21.65
C GLU A 22 -23.81 -9.21 20.98
N LYS A 23 -25.10 -9.24 20.62
CA LYS A 23 -25.84 -8.08 20.08
C LYS A 23 -25.81 -6.88 21.03
N LYS A 24 -25.98 -7.11 22.35
CA LYS A 24 -25.90 -6.04 23.35
C LYS A 24 -24.52 -5.40 23.43
N LYS A 25 -23.44 -6.17 23.21
CA LYS A 25 -22.05 -5.67 23.26
C LYS A 25 -21.73 -4.79 22.06
N ILE A 26 -22.08 -5.27 20.87
CA ILE A 26 -21.95 -4.50 19.63
C ILE A 26 -22.73 -3.19 19.76
N LEU A 27 -23.94 -3.23 20.33
CA LEU A 27 -24.74 -2.04 20.59
C LEU A 27 -24.07 -1.07 21.58
N ALA A 28 -23.43 -1.57 22.63
CA ALA A 28 -22.70 -0.74 23.61
C ALA A 28 -21.49 -0.03 22.99
N ILE A 29 -20.72 -0.73 22.15
CA ILE A 29 -19.61 -0.15 21.39
C ILE A 29 -20.14 0.86 20.38
N PHE A 30 -21.19 0.51 19.65
CA PHE A 30 -21.84 1.40 18.68
C PHE A 30 -22.34 2.69 19.32
N ASN A 31 -22.90 2.60 20.54
CA ASN A 31 -23.36 3.78 21.28
C ASN A 31 -22.22 4.75 21.63
N ASN A 32 -20.96 4.30 21.71
CA ASN A 32 -19.83 5.22 21.88
C ASN A 32 -19.59 6.11 20.66
N PHE A 33 -20.02 5.67 19.48
CA PHE A 33 -19.81 6.32 18.18
C PHE A 33 -21.11 6.87 17.56
N LYS A 34 -22.21 6.86 18.30
CA LYS A 34 -23.54 7.16 17.76
C LYS A 34 -23.60 8.56 17.14
N LEU A 35 -22.93 9.53 17.75
CA LEU A 35 -22.92 10.91 17.30
C LEU A 35 -22.06 11.07 16.05
N GLU A 36 -20.95 10.34 15.99
CA GLU A 36 -20.02 10.31 14.86
C GLU A 36 -20.70 9.73 13.61
N TYR A 37 -21.35 8.57 13.73
CA TYR A 37 -22.07 7.96 12.60
C TYR A 37 -23.26 8.79 12.14
N PHE A 38 -23.92 9.49 13.08
CA PHE A 38 -24.99 10.40 12.72
C PHE A 38 -24.47 11.52 11.80
N ILE A 39 -23.31 12.09 12.11
CA ILE A 39 -22.66 13.11 11.28
C ILE A 39 -22.28 12.52 9.91
N GLU A 40 -21.62 11.36 9.85
CA GLU A 40 -21.26 10.70 8.58
C GLU A 40 -22.49 10.50 7.68
N TYR A 41 -23.61 10.07 8.26
CA TYR A 41 -24.85 9.84 7.54
C TYR A 41 -25.45 11.11 6.96
N CYS A 42 -25.31 12.25 7.65
CA CYS A 42 -25.71 13.57 7.13
C CYS A 42 -24.91 13.97 5.89
N PHE A 43 -23.67 13.47 5.76
CA PHE A 43 -22.79 13.69 4.60
C PHE A 43 -22.85 12.55 3.57
N GLY A 44 -23.81 11.63 3.68
CA GLY A 44 -23.95 10.52 2.74
C GLY A 44 -22.83 9.48 2.83
N VAL A 45 -22.04 9.49 3.90
CA VAL A 45 -20.98 8.51 4.17
C VAL A 45 -21.57 7.39 5.04
N TYR A 46 -21.66 6.17 4.49
CA TYR A 46 -22.25 5.02 5.18
C TYR A 46 -21.22 3.91 5.35
N ARG A 47 -20.60 3.78 6.53
CA ARG A 47 -19.64 2.69 6.81
C ARG A 47 -20.31 1.32 6.95
N PHE A 48 -21.45 1.28 7.65
CA PHE A 48 -22.24 0.07 7.90
C PHE A 48 -23.65 0.46 8.37
N ARG A 49 -24.54 -0.49 8.57
CA ARG A 49 -25.89 -0.30 9.12
C ARG A 49 -26.11 -1.25 10.28
N SER A 50 -26.63 -0.76 11.40
CA SER A 50 -27.12 -1.62 12.48
C SER A 50 -28.58 -2.01 12.24
N ILE A 51 -28.87 -3.31 12.22
CA ILE A 51 -30.23 -3.87 12.17
C ILE A 51 -30.32 -4.92 13.28
N ASP A 52 -31.21 -4.73 14.25
CA ASP A 52 -31.44 -5.69 15.35
C ASP A 52 -30.15 -6.07 16.12
N GLY A 53 -29.26 -5.10 16.31
CA GLY A 53 -27.97 -5.29 17.00
C GLY A 53 -26.88 -5.96 16.17
N GLU A 54 -27.15 -6.32 14.92
CA GLU A 54 -26.17 -6.82 13.97
C GLU A 54 -25.67 -5.70 13.05
N LEU A 55 -24.36 -5.68 12.82
CA LEU A 55 -23.75 -4.79 11.84
C LEU A 55 -23.77 -5.46 10.47
N ARG A 56 -24.35 -4.76 9.49
CA ARG A 56 -24.45 -5.22 8.10
C ARG A 56 -23.86 -4.18 7.17
N PRO A 57 -23.35 -4.58 5.99
CA PRO A 57 -22.93 -3.61 4.99
C PRO A 57 -24.12 -2.74 4.57
N PRO A 58 -23.87 -1.48 4.19
CA PRO A 58 -24.94 -0.59 3.73
C PRO A 58 -25.61 -1.21 2.50
N ASN A 59 -26.94 -1.23 2.50
CA ASN A 59 -27.68 -1.77 1.36
C ASN A 59 -27.55 -0.82 0.16
N TRP A 60 -27.88 -1.32 -1.03
CA TRP A 60 -27.86 -0.53 -2.25
C TRP A 60 -28.62 0.80 -2.13
N LYS A 61 -29.76 0.83 -1.41
CA LYS A 61 -30.55 2.06 -1.22
C LYS A 61 -29.78 3.15 -0.46
N MET A 62 -29.07 2.78 0.61
CA MET A 62 -28.21 3.72 1.35
C MET A 62 -27.02 4.18 0.50
N LYS A 63 -26.40 3.27 -0.26
CA LYS A 63 -25.33 3.63 -1.18
C LYS A 63 -25.81 4.64 -2.23
N ALA A 64 -26.96 4.37 -2.86
CA ALA A 64 -27.57 5.27 -3.84
C ALA A 64 -27.93 6.63 -3.23
N TYR A 65 -28.44 6.65 -1.99
CA TYR A 65 -28.74 7.88 -1.28
C TYR A 65 -27.47 8.69 -0.95
N GLY A 66 -26.36 8.02 -0.58
CA GLY A 66 -25.06 8.66 -0.41
C GLY A 66 -24.53 9.28 -1.71
N PHE A 67 -24.64 8.56 -2.83
CA PHE A 67 -24.30 9.09 -4.15
C PHE A 67 -25.21 10.26 -4.56
N PHE A 68 -26.48 10.23 -4.21
CA PHE A 68 -27.40 11.33 -4.46
C PHE A 68 -27.02 12.58 -3.66
N ILE A 69 -26.70 12.45 -2.36
CA ILE A 69 -26.19 13.57 -1.54
C ILE A 69 -24.92 14.15 -2.17
N PHE A 70 -23.98 13.29 -2.56
CA PHE A 70 -22.75 13.71 -3.24
C PHE A 70 -23.02 14.47 -4.53
N PHE A 71 -23.93 13.96 -5.37
CA PHE A 71 -24.28 14.60 -6.63
C PHE A 71 -24.94 15.95 -6.40
N LEU A 72 -25.86 16.05 -5.43
CA LEU A 72 -26.50 17.31 -5.06
C LEU A 72 -25.46 18.34 -4.56
N TYR A 73 -24.53 17.92 -3.70
CA TYR A 73 -23.43 18.76 -3.24
C TYR A 73 -22.51 19.18 -4.37
N SER A 74 -22.14 18.26 -5.26
CA SER A 74 -21.28 18.55 -6.41
C SER A 74 -21.98 19.51 -7.37
N ALA A 75 -23.26 19.31 -7.66
CA ALA A 75 -24.05 20.18 -8.52
C ALA A 75 -24.18 21.58 -7.90
N LEU A 76 -24.45 21.69 -6.60
CA LEU A 76 -24.49 22.98 -5.89
C LEU A 76 -23.11 23.66 -5.88
N PHE A 77 -22.05 22.89 -5.68
CA PHE A 77 -20.66 23.37 -5.75
C PHE A 77 -20.33 23.92 -7.14
N PHE A 78 -20.62 23.17 -8.20
CA PHE A 78 -20.39 23.59 -9.58
C PHE A 78 -21.29 24.76 -9.98
N TRP A 79 -22.54 24.76 -9.55
CA TRP A 79 -23.46 25.88 -9.76
C TRP A 79 -22.89 27.16 -9.16
N LEU A 80 -22.42 27.10 -7.90
CA LEU A 80 -21.87 28.28 -7.24
C LEU A 80 -20.50 28.69 -7.81
N LEU A 81 -19.74 27.75 -8.38
CA LEU A 81 -18.47 28.04 -9.03
C LEU A 81 -18.62 28.65 -10.43
N PHE A 82 -19.68 28.31 -11.18
CA PHE A 82 -19.85 28.73 -12.58
C PHE A 82 -21.01 29.73 -12.82
N PHE A 83 -22.00 29.83 -11.92
CA PHE A 83 -23.23 30.59 -12.13
C PHE A 83 -23.46 31.74 -11.15
N VAL A 84 -22.47 32.11 -10.32
CA VAL A 84 -22.53 33.40 -9.60
C VAL A 84 -21.84 34.44 -10.50
N PRO A 85 -22.59 35.20 -11.32
CA PRO A 85 -21.98 36.23 -12.14
C PRO A 85 -21.39 37.29 -11.21
N ASP A 86 -20.11 37.62 -11.39
CA ASP A 86 -19.50 38.80 -10.79
C ASP A 86 -20.21 40.03 -11.36
N THR A 87 -21.28 40.45 -10.67
CA THR A 87 -22.14 41.57 -11.09
C THR A 87 -21.42 42.91 -11.21
N GLU A 88 -20.16 43.00 -10.77
CA GLU A 88 -19.33 44.22 -10.86
C GLU A 88 -18.19 44.12 -11.90
N ALA A 89 -17.87 42.94 -12.46
CA ALA A 89 -16.72 42.75 -13.36
C ALA A 89 -17.04 42.87 -14.85
N ALA A 90 -18.30 43.09 -15.23
CA ALA A 90 -18.75 43.14 -16.63
C ALA A 90 -18.09 44.24 -17.51
N ASN A 91 -17.28 45.13 -16.94
CA ASN A 91 -16.66 46.26 -17.66
C ASN A 91 -15.12 46.28 -17.65
N SER A 92 -14.42 45.32 -17.04
CA SER A 92 -12.96 45.28 -17.05
C SER A 92 -12.43 43.96 -17.63
N SER A 93 -11.99 44.04 -18.89
CA SER A 93 -11.13 43.12 -19.66
C SER A 93 -10.87 41.71 -19.11
N GLU A 94 -11.23 40.72 -19.93
CA GLU A 94 -11.21 39.24 -19.88
C GLU A 94 -9.95 38.51 -19.33
N GLN A 95 -9.00 39.19 -18.69
CA GLN A 95 -7.78 38.57 -18.14
C GLN A 95 -7.95 38.01 -16.71
N SER A 96 -9.15 38.14 -16.13
CA SER A 96 -9.50 37.77 -14.74
C SER A 96 -9.87 36.28 -14.56
N ASP A 97 -10.42 35.62 -15.59
CA ASP A 97 -11.02 34.27 -15.44
C ASP A 97 -10.02 33.12 -15.26
N LEU A 98 -8.75 33.36 -15.60
CA LEU A 98 -7.72 32.33 -15.50
C LEU A 98 -7.13 32.22 -14.08
N ILE A 99 -6.95 33.36 -13.41
CA ILE A 99 -6.42 33.44 -12.05
C ILE A 99 -7.45 32.90 -11.06
N THR A 100 -8.75 33.18 -11.30
CA THR A 100 -9.86 32.56 -10.55
C THR A 100 -9.90 31.03 -10.72
N THR A 101 -9.50 30.52 -11.89
CA THR A 101 -9.43 29.07 -12.13
C THR A 101 -8.26 28.40 -11.37
N VAL A 102 -7.11 29.05 -11.22
CA VAL A 102 -5.97 28.50 -10.44
C VAL A 102 -6.25 28.56 -8.94
N ASP A 103 -6.86 29.65 -8.45
CA ASP A 103 -7.32 29.75 -7.06
C ASP A 103 -8.42 28.71 -6.75
N SER A 104 -9.07 28.16 -7.79
CA SER A 104 -10.08 27.11 -7.63
C SER A 104 -9.54 25.68 -7.42
N ILE A 105 -8.25 25.44 -7.68
CA ILE A 105 -7.62 24.11 -7.62
C ILE A 105 -7.76 23.44 -6.24
N PRO A 106 -7.50 24.12 -5.10
CA PRO A 106 -7.70 23.52 -3.78
C PRO A 106 -9.12 22.99 -3.58
N PHE A 107 -10.12 23.59 -4.22
CA PHE A 107 -11.53 23.20 -4.07
C PHE A 107 -11.84 21.93 -4.85
N PHE A 108 -11.31 21.80 -6.07
CA PHE A 108 -11.37 20.54 -6.83
C PHE A 108 -10.70 19.40 -6.06
N VAL A 109 -9.58 19.67 -5.39
CA VAL A 109 -8.92 18.69 -4.53
C VAL A 109 -9.83 18.28 -3.37
N VAL A 110 -10.44 19.24 -2.68
CA VAL A 110 -11.36 18.97 -1.55
C VAL A 110 -12.60 18.19 -1.99
N LEU A 111 -13.19 18.54 -3.14
CA LEU A 111 -14.33 17.81 -3.72
C LEU A 111 -13.94 16.39 -4.15
N PHE A 112 -12.78 16.24 -4.80
CA PHE A 112 -12.22 14.94 -5.17
C PHE A 112 -12.01 14.06 -3.93
N GLN A 113 -11.56 14.64 -2.82
CA GLN A 113 -11.40 13.92 -1.56
C GLN A 113 -12.72 13.47 -0.97
N TYR A 114 -13.76 14.30 -1.04
CA TYR A 114 -15.10 13.88 -0.64
C TYR A 114 -15.61 12.72 -1.50
N ALA A 115 -15.41 12.79 -2.82
CA ALA A 115 -15.74 11.70 -3.74
C ALA A 115 -14.98 10.41 -3.39
N ALA A 116 -13.66 10.52 -3.21
CA ALA A 116 -12.79 9.40 -2.84
C ALA A 116 -13.17 8.81 -1.47
N LEU A 117 -13.58 9.65 -0.51
CA LEU A 117 -14.09 9.21 0.77
C LEU A 117 -15.34 8.36 0.61
N ILE A 118 -16.36 8.84 -0.11
CA ILE A 118 -17.61 8.08 -0.34
C ILE A 118 -17.32 6.74 -1.03
N VAL A 119 -16.46 6.76 -2.04
CA VAL A 119 -16.06 5.54 -2.76
C VAL A 119 -15.34 4.58 -1.81
N SER A 120 -14.30 5.04 -1.12
CA SER A 120 -13.50 4.21 -0.19
C SER A 120 -14.37 3.59 0.89
N THR A 121 -15.25 4.36 1.50
CA THR A 121 -16.13 3.89 2.58
C THR A 121 -17.09 2.79 2.11
N ASN A 122 -17.57 2.89 0.87
CA ASN A 122 -18.39 1.85 0.26
C ASN A 122 -17.62 0.54 0.01
N PHE A 123 -16.34 0.64 -0.38
CA PHE A 123 -15.46 -0.51 -0.60
C PHE A 123 -15.04 -1.17 0.73
N PHE A 124 -14.69 -0.38 1.74
CA PHE A 124 -14.19 -0.88 3.03
C PHE A 124 -15.28 -1.21 4.07
N SER A 125 -16.55 -1.27 3.65
CA SER A 125 -17.67 -1.54 4.56
C SER A 125 -17.53 -2.86 5.33
N SER A 126 -17.02 -3.93 4.70
CA SER A 126 -16.76 -5.22 5.35
C SER A 126 -15.64 -5.15 6.39
N MET A 127 -14.55 -4.43 6.10
CA MET A 127 -13.44 -4.21 7.05
C MET A 127 -13.89 -3.40 8.26
N ASN A 128 -14.69 -2.33 8.05
CA ASN A 128 -15.25 -1.55 9.16
C ASN A 128 -16.13 -2.42 10.08
N ILE A 129 -16.93 -3.33 9.53
CA ILE A 129 -17.72 -4.27 10.34
C ILE A 129 -16.81 -5.20 11.14
N ARG A 130 -15.82 -5.81 10.48
CA ARG A 130 -14.86 -6.72 11.14
C ARG A 130 -14.09 -6.02 12.26
N MET A 131 -13.68 -4.78 12.06
CA MET A 131 -13.04 -3.95 13.09
C MET A 131 -13.91 -3.81 14.35
N ILE A 132 -15.20 -3.49 14.19
CA ILE A 132 -16.11 -3.37 15.35
C ILE A 132 -16.37 -4.73 16.00
N THR A 133 -16.51 -5.80 15.21
CA THR A 133 -16.68 -7.16 15.73
C THR A 133 -15.46 -7.60 16.55
N LEU A 134 -14.23 -7.33 16.08
CA LEU A 134 -13.01 -7.62 16.84
C LEU A 134 -12.90 -6.82 18.12
N LEU A 135 -13.31 -5.54 18.11
CA LEU A 135 -13.42 -4.77 19.36
C LEU A 135 -14.42 -5.40 20.33
N ALA A 136 -15.54 -5.92 19.85
CA ALA A 136 -16.52 -6.62 20.69
C ALA A 136 -15.96 -7.91 21.29
N GLU A 137 -15.15 -8.65 20.54
CA GLU A 137 -14.44 -9.83 21.03
C GLU A 137 -13.40 -9.46 22.10
N VAL A 138 -12.61 -8.41 21.85
CA VAL A 138 -11.66 -7.86 22.83
C VAL A 138 -12.38 -7.44 24.11
N ASP A 139 -13.52 -6.76 24.00
CA ASP A 139 -14.29 -6.30 25.15
C ASP A 139 -14.88 -7.45 25.98
N LYS A 140 -15.32 -8.53 25.29
CA LYS A 140 -15.79 -9.77 25.91
C LYS A 140 -14.67 -10.41 26.72
N THR A 141 -13.47 -10.55 26.13
CA THR A 141 -12.34 -11.17 26.81
C THR A 141 -11.90 -10.33 28.01
N LEU A 142 -11.81 -9.01 27.86
CA LEU A 142 -11.43 -8.10 28.94
C LEU A 142 -12.51 -7.89 30.01
N GLN A 143 -13.71 -8.47 29.83
CA GLN A 143 -14.88 -8.31 30.71
C GLN A 143 -15.27 -6.85 30.94
N LEU A 144 -15.06 -6.00 29.92
CA LEU A 144 -15.34 -4.56 30.03
C LEU A 144 -16.82 -4.23 30.23
N GLU A 145 -17.70 -5.19 29.97
CA GLU A 145 -19.15 -5.12 30.22
C GLU A 145 -19.49 -4.80 31.68
N ILE A 146 -18.68 -5.28 32.63
CA ILE A 146 -18.87 -5.04 34.06
C ILE A 146 -18.51 -3.58 34.40
N CYS A 147 -17.62 -2.97 33.62
CA CYS A 147 -17.15 -1.60 33.78
C CYS A 147 -18.00 -0.64 32.92
N THR A 148 -19.26 -0.42 33.29
CA THR A 148 -20.13 0.59 32.63
C THR A 148 -19.50 1.99 32.60
N ASP A 149 -18.69 2.31 33.60
CA ASP A 149 -17.90 3.54 33.67
C ASP A 149 -16.87 3.67 32.53
N PHE A 150 -16.37 2.57 31.96
CA PHE A 150 -15.41 2.59 30.86
C PHE A 150 -16.02 3.20 29.60
N TYR A 151 -17.16 2.68 29.16
CA TYR A 151 -17.89 3.18 27.97
C TYR A 151 -18.33 4.63 28.17
N LYS A 152 -18.89 4.94 29.34
CA LYS A 152 -19.32 6.31 29.68
C LYS A 152 -18.15 7.30 29.65
N LYS A 153 -16.99 6.92 30.21
CA LYS A 153 -15.79 7.73 30.20
C LYS A 153 -15.22 7.91 28.79
N MET A 154 -15.26 6.86 27.97
CA MET A 154 -14.79 6.90 26.58
C MET A 154 -15.68 7.79 25.72
N SER A 155 -16.99 7.54 25.72
CA SER A 155 -17.98 8.35 25.00
C SER A 155 -17.95 9.82 25.43
N SER A 156 -17.81 10.10 26.73
CA SER A 156 -17.66 11.48 27.23
C SER A 156 -16.38 12.16 26.72
N ARG A 157 -15.27 11.45 26.60
CA ARG A 157 -14.03 11.99 26.03
C ARG A 157 -14.18 12.30 24.55
N LEU A 158 -14.73 11.36 23.77
CA LEU A 158 -14.95 11.55 22.33
C LEU A 158 -15.92 12.71 22.07
N SER A 159 -17.02 12.78 22.84
CA SER A 159 -17.98 13.89 22.74
C SER A 159 -17.34 15.25 22.99
N LYS A 160 -16.44 15.37 23.99
CA LYS A 160 -15.71 16.61 24.26
C LYS A 160 -14.81 17.03 23.10
N PHE A 161 -14.09 16.07 22.50
CA PHE A 161 -13.24 16.35 21.34
C PHE A 161 -14.06 16.71 20.11
N LEU A 162 -15.20 16.06 19.88
CA LEU A 162 -16.10 16.40 18.78
C LEU A 162 -16.70 17.80 18.95
N ILE A 163 -17.17 18.16 20.15
CA ILE A 163 -17.63 19.52 20.45
C ILE A 163 -16.52 20.54 20.18
N PHE A 164 -15.30 20.27 20.63
CA PHE A 164 -14.16 21.13 20.37
C PHE A 164 -13.86 21.27 18.86
N LEU A 165 -13.91 20.17 18.11
CA LEU A 165 -13.74 20.16 16.66
C LEU A 165 -14.80 21.01 15.96
N THR A 166 -16.07 20.84 16.33
CA THR A 166 -17.19 21.60 15.77
C THR A 166 -17.06 23.09 16.08
N ILE A 167 -16.76 23.46 17.33
CA ILE A 167 -16.55 24.86 17.72
C ILE A 167 -15.38 25.46 16.94
N SER A 168 -14.25 24.76 16.90
CA SER A 168 -13.07 25.19 16.13
C SER A 168 -13.41 25.38 14.64
N HIS A 169 -14.18 24.46 14.06
CA HIS A 169 -14.59 24.54 12.68
C HIS A 169 -15.53 25.73 12.41
N VAL A 170 -16.53 25.93 13.27
CA VAL A 170 -17.44 27.08 13.18
C VAL A 170 -16.69 28.40 13.31
N ILE A 171 -15.76 28.51 14.26
CA ILE A 171 -14.95 29.72 14.43
C ILE A 171 -14.11 29.99 13.17
N ASN A 172 -13.45 28.97 12.62
CA ASN A 172 -12.67 29.13 11.38
C ASN A 172 -13.57 29.55 10.21
N GLY A 173 -14.72 28.91 10.05
CA GLY A 173 -15.67 29.29 9.01
C GLY A 173 -16.23 30.70 9.17
N LEU A 174 -16.46 31.16 10.40
CA LEU A 174 -16.86 32.55 10.66
C LEU A 174 -15.75 33.53 10.32
N VAL A 175 -14.50 33.21 10.65
CA VAL A 175 -13.35 34.03 10.26
C VAL A 175 -13.25 34.08 8.73
N ASP A 176 -13.28 32.92 8.06
CA ASP A 176 -13.22 32.82 6.60
C ASP A 176 -14.36 33.61 5.94
N PHE A 177 -15.59 33.52 6.48
CA PHE A 177 -16.75 34.26 5.99
C PHE A 177 -16.65 35.78 6.17
N ILE A 178 -15.94 36.24 7.20
CA ILE A 178 -15.67 37.67 7.42
C ILE A 178 -14.52 38.16 6.52
N THR A 179 -13.52 37.31 6.27
CA THR A 179 -12.29 37.70 5.56
C THR A 179 -12.37 37.56 4.05
N VAL A 180 -13.19 36.64 3.53
CA VAL A 180 -13.28 36.38 2.09
C VAL A 180 -14.42 37.19 1.47
N THR A 181 -14.09 37.90 0.40
CA THR A 181 -15.03 38.76 -0.34
C THR A 181 -16.18 37.96 -0.95
N ASP A 182 -15.91 36.72 -1.38
CA ASP A 182 -16.92 35.78 -1.84
C ASP A 182 -17.54 34.99 -0.67
N ARG A 183 -18.77 35.37 -0.31
CA ARG A 183 -19.54 34.69 0.75
C ARG A 183 -20.13 33.36 0.29
N ALA A 184 -20.45 33.23 -1.00
CA ALA A 184 -20.97 31.98 -1.56
C ALA A 184 -19.87 30.91 -1.51
N TRP A 185 -18.63 31.32 -1.77
CA TRP A 185 -17.42 30.51 -1.59
C TRP A 185 -17.28 29.94 -0.17
N ALA A 186 -17.34 30.80 0.85
CA ALA A 186 -17.16 30.35 2.23
C ALA A 186 -18.23 29.33 2.62
N LEU A 187 -19.45 29.47 2.09
CA LEU A 187 -20.59 28.62 2.39
C LEU A 187 -20.50 27.23 1.73
N THR A 188 -19.93 27.13 0.52
CA THR A 188 -19.80 25.85 -0.20
C THR A 188 -18.66 24.99 0.30
N VAL A 189 -17.56 25.62 0.69
CA VAL A 189 -16.33 24.93 1.08
C VAL A 189 -16.36 24.52 2.56
N PHE A 190 -17.13 25.24 3.39
CA PHE A 190 -17.26 24.98 4.83
C PHE A 190 -17.64 23.54 5.20
N PRO A 191 -18.64 22.88 4.57
CA PRO A 191 -19.02 21.51 4.91
C PRO A 191 -17.94 20.49 4.50
N LEU A 192 -17.21 20.75 3.42
CA LEU A 192 -16.17 19.84 2.92
C LEU A 192 -14.93 19.85 3.82
N TYR A 193 -14.49 21.03 4.27
CA TYR A 193 -13.41 21.13 5.26
C TYR A 193 -13.81 20.54 6.62
N PHE A 194 -15.09 20.64 7.01
CA PHE A 194 -15.57 19.98 8.22
C PHE A 194 -15.39 18.47 8.10
N LEU A 195 -15.81 17.89 6.97
CA LEU A 195 -15.75 16.46 6.73
C LEU A 195 -14.31 15.93 6.74
N GLN A 196 -13.37 16.67 6.13
CA GLN A 196 -11.94 16.36 6.21
C GLN A 196 -11.44 16.30 7.66
N ARG A 197 -11.69 17.36 8.45
CA ARG A 197 -11.28 17.41 9.86
C ARG A 197 -11.96 16.32 10.69
N PHE A 198 -13.20 16.00 10.34
CA PHE A 198 -14.00 14.97 10.98
C PHE A 198 -13.43 13.57 10.72
N GLU A 199 -12.93 13.26 9.52
CA GLU A 199 -12.27 11.97 9.24
C GLU A 199 -11.00 11.76 10.07
N VAL A 200 -10.17 12.80 10.21
CA VAL A 200 -8.99 12.75 11.11
C VAL A 200 -9.44 12.50 12.55
N PHE A 201 -10.54 13.13 12.97
CA PHE A 201 -11.12 12.90 14.28
C PHE A 201 -11.62 11.46 14.46
N VAL A 202 -12.31 10.87 13.48
CA VAL A 202 -12.77 9.47 13.52
C VAL A 202 -11.58 8.52 13.69
N PHE A 203 -10.50 8.73 12.93
CA PHE A 203 -9.27 7.96 13.13
C PHE A 203 -8.70 8.11 14.54
N CYS A 204 -8.57 9.35 15.04
CA CYS A 204 -8.10 9.59 16.40
C CYS A 204 -9.01 8.94 17.46
N ALA A 205 -10.33 8.89 17.22
CA ALA A 205 -11.28 8.24 18.10
C ALA A 205 -10.99 6.73 18.21
N TYR A 206 -10.73 6.05 17.09
CA TYR A 206 -10.32 4.65 17.10
C TYR A 206 -9.00 4.43 17.85
N VAL A 207 -8.01 5.31 17.65
CA VAL A 207 -6.72 5.24 18.39
C VAL A 207 -6.93 5.39 19.89
N ILE A 208 -7.76 6.35 20.34
CA ILE A 208 -8.09 6.54 21.75
C ILE A 208 -8.78 5.30 22.34
N ILE A 209 -9.65 4.65 21.56
CA ILE A 209 -10.39 3.44 21.93
C ILE A 209 -9.46 2.24 22.09
N VAL A 210 -8.50 2.07 21.20
CA VAL A 210 -7.46 1.03 21.30
C VAL A 210 -6.56 1.29 22.51
N ASN A 211 -6.08 2.53 22.67
CA ASN A 211 -5.25 2.91 23.81
C ASN A 211 -5.95 2.68 25.15
N GLY A 212 -7.26 2.92 25.22
CA GLY A 212 -8.07 2.60 26.41
C GLY A 212 -8.04 1.12 26.78
N ARG A 213 -8.10 0.21 25.79
CA ARG A 213 -8.07 -1.24 25.99
C ARG A 213 -6.67 -1.75 26.33
N LEU A 214 -5.65 -1.22 25.66
CA LEU A 214 -4.25 -1.51 26.00
C LEU A 214 -3.92 -1.10 27.44
N ALA A 215 -4.45 0.04 27.91
CA ALA A 215 -4.29 0.45 29.30
C ALA A 215 -4.93 -0.54 30.29
N VAL A 216 -6.07 -1.15 29.93
CA VAL A 216 -6.72 -2.19 30.75
C VAL A 216 -5.86 -3.46 30.79
N ILE A 217 -5.35 -3.93 29.65
CA ILE A 217 -4.41 -5.07 29.58
C ILE A 217 -3.18 -4.81 30.44
N ASN A 218 -2.57 -3.63 30.31
CA ASN A 218 -1.38 -3.25 31.08
C ASN A 218 -1.68 -3.20 32.59
N ASN A 219 -2.86 -2.74 33.00
CA ASN A 219 -3.26 -2.76 34.40
C ASN A 219 -3.43 -4.19 34.92
N TYR A 220 -4.08 -5.09 34.16
CA TYR A 220 -4.19 -6.50 34.56
C TYR A 220 -2.83 -7.18 34.70
N LEU A 221 -1.89 -6.92 33.78
CA LEU A 221 -0.52 -7.45 33.88
C LEU A 221 0.24 -6.85 35.07
N LYS A 222 0.09 -5.55 35.32
CA LYS A 222 0.73 -4.87 36.45
C LYS A 222 0.24 -5.40 37.79
N GLU A 223 -1.07 -5.57 37.96
CA GLU A 223 -1.66 -6.17 39.17
C GLU A 223 -1.16 -7.60 39.38
N PHE A 224 -1.11 -8.40 38.32
CA PHE A 224 -0.58 -9.76 38.38
C PHE A 224 0.89 -9.81 38.82
N ASN A 225 1.75 -8.94 38.25
CA ASN A 225 3.15 -8.86 38.64
C ASN A 225 3.30 -8.43 40.11
N GLN A 226 2.52 -7.43 40.56
CA GLN A 226 2.51 -7.00 41.96
C GLN A 226 2.09 -8.13 42.93
N GLU A 227 1.16 -8.99 42.52
CA GLU A 227 0.78 -10.17 43.30
C GLU A 227 1.87 -11.26 43.32
N GLN A 228 2.65 -11.41 42.25
CA GLN A 228 3.83 -12.29 42.24
C GLN A 228 4.91 -11.77 43.19
N ASP A 229 5.20 -10.48 43.15
CA ASP A 229 6.26 -9.86 43.96
C ASP A 229 5.93 -9.95 45.46
N LYS A 230 4.66 -9.77 45.84
CA LYS A 230 4.18 -9.96 47.22
C LYS A 230 4.33 -11.40 47.71
N LYS A 231 4.41 -12.40 46.83
CA LYS A 231 4.62 -13.82 47.20
C LYS A 231 6.09 -14.20 47.38
N MET A 232 7.01 -13.49 46.74
CA MET A 232 8.45 -13.76 46.93
C MET A 232 8.98 -13.25 48.28
N VAL A 233 8.23 -12.39 48.98
CA VAL A 233 8.54 -11.96 50.33
C VAL A 233 7.82 -12.87 51.34
N THR A 234 8.40 -14.03 51.65
CA THR A 234 8.01 -14.79 52.85
C THR A 234 8.50 -14.05 54.09
N VAL A 235 7.72 -13.10 54.59
CA VAL A 235 7.83 -12.62 55.98
C VAL A 235 6.55 -13.01 56.69
N PHE A 236 6.65 -14.06 57.50
CA PHE A 236 5.66 -14.42 58.49
C PHE A 236 5.61 -13.32 59.55
N THR A 237 4.69 -12.39 59.41
CA THR A 237 4.17 -11.60 60.54
C THR A 237 2.66 -11.60 60.46
N VAL A 238 2.06 -12.46 61.25
CA VAL A 238 0.62 -12.43 61.56
C VAL A 238 0.38 -11.18 62.39
N LYS A 239 -0.30 -10.18 61.81
CA LYS A 239 -0.87 -9.09 62.59
C LYS A 239 -2.25 -8.76 62.03
N ASP A 240 -3.26 -8.99 62.87
CA ASP A 240 -4.67 -8.75 62.62
C ASP A 240 -4.90 -7.38 61.99
N THR A 241 -5.26 -7.37 60.71
CA THR A 241 -5.64 -6.14 60.02
C THR A 241 -6.98 -6.33 59.36
N LYS A 242 -7.92 -5.48 59.79
CA LYS A 242 -9.28 -5.30 59.24
C LYS A 242 -9.23 -5.32 57.72
N ILE A 243 -9.97 -6.25 57.14
CA ILE A 243 -10.20 -6.40 55.71
C ILE A 243 -10.84 -5.10 55.19
N LYS A 244 -10.03 -4.25 54.55
CA LYS A 244 -10.55 -3.23 53.63
C LYS A 244 -10.95 -3.98 52.36
N THR A 245 -12.24 -3.97 52.06
CA THR A 245 -12.82 -4.40 50.78
C THR A 245 -12.37 -3.45 49.68
N GLU A 246 -11.15 -3.65 49.19
CA GLU A 246 -10.67 -3.01 47.98
C GLU A 246 -11.24 -3.74 46.75
N LYS A 247 -12.06 -3.02 45.97
CA LYS A 247 -12.70 -3.44 44.71
C LYS A 247 -11.67 -3.58 43.56
N TYR A 248 -10.54 -4.25 43.76
CA TYR A 248 -9.62 -4.56 42.66
C TYR A 248 -9.93 -5.98 42.14
N PHE A 249 -10.46 -6.04 40.91
CA PHE A 249 -10.77 -7.29 40.22
C PHE A 249 -9.45 -7.95 39.84
N ASN A 250 -9.02 -8.95 40.63
CA ASN A 250 -7.91 -9.82 40.25
C ASN A 250 -8.35 -10.70 39.05
N TYR A 251 -8.25 -10.13 37.85
CA TYR A 251 -8.72 -10.75 36.61
C TYR A 251 -7.92 -12.02 36.33
N ILE A 252 -6.58 -11.98 36.42
CA ILE A 252 -5.73 -13.14 36.08
C ILE A 252 -5.87 -14.24 37.14
N GLY A 253 -6.10 -13.90 38.41
CA GLY A 253 -6.18 -14.89 39.49
C GLY A 253 -4.83 -15.56 39.79
N ARG A 254 -4.85 -16.64 40.58
CA ARG A 254 -3.61 -17.30 41.02
C ARG A 254 -2.84 -17.90 39.83
N PRO A 255 -1.50 -17.79 39.80
CA PRO A 255 -0.68 -18.48 38.81
C PRO A 255 -0.89 -19.99 38.98
N SER A 256 -1.41 -20.64 37.95
CA SER A 256 -1.50 -22.09 37.86
C SER A 256 -1.33 -22.51 36.41
N ILE A 257 -0.86 -23.74 36.18
CA ILE A 257 -0.70 -24.31 34.83
C ILE A 257 -2.05 -24.37 34.08
N ARG A 258 -3.18 -24.34 34.80
CA ARG A 258 -4.54 -24.30 34.23
C ARG A 258 -5.07 -22.87 34.02
N ASN A 259 -4.28 -21.83 34.30
CA ASN A 259 -4.72 -20.45 34.17
C ASN A 259 -4.68 -20.01 32.70
N MET A 260 -5.80 -20.21 32.00
CA MET A 260 -5.95 -19.83 30.59
C MET A 260 -5.99 -18.31 30.37
N LYS A 261 -6.14 -17.49 31.43
CA LYS A 261 -6.37 -16.05 31.28
C LYS A 261 -5.20 -15.26 30.73
N ILE A 262 -3.96 -15.72 30.94
CA ILE A 262 -2.78 -15.10 30.29
C ILE A 262 -2.80 -15.38 28.78
N ARG A 263 -3.24 -16.58 28.38
CA ARG A 263 -3.43 -16.91 26.96
C ARG A 263 -4.54 -16.05 26.36
N ASP A 264 -5.65 -15.88 27.07
CA ASP A 264 -6.76 -15.03 26.64
C ASP A 264 -6.31 -13.56 26.48
N LEU A 265 -5.47 -13.05 27.39
CA LEU A 265 -4.84 -11.73 27.28
C LEU A 265 -3.90 -11.62 26.06
N ALA A 266 -3.13 -12.67 25.78
CA ALA A 266 -2.26 -12.71 24.59
C ALA A 266 -3.08 -12.71 23.29
N THR A 267 -4.14 -13.52 23.21
CA THR A 267 -5.09 -13.51 22.09
C THR A 267 -5.78 -12.15 21.96
N THR A 268 -6.14 -11.52 23.08
CA THR A 268 -6.72 -10.17 23.07
C THR A 268 -5.74 -9.14 22.48
N TYR A 269 -4.46 -9.24 22.85
CA TYR A 269 -3.42 -8.37 22.32
C TYR A 269 -3.21 -8.58 20.81
N ASP A 270 -3.26 -9.84 20.35
CA ASP A 270 -3.19 -10.20 18.94
C ASP A 270 -4.39 -9.63 18.15
N ASN A 271 -5.61 -9.77 18.68
CA ASN A 271 -6.82 -9.18 18.10
C ASN A 271 -6.74 -7.63 18.03
N ILE A 272 -6.10 -6.98 19.01
CA ILE A 272 -5.81 -5.54 18.96
C ILE A 272 -4.79 -5.22 17.86
N GLY A 273 -3.78 -6.07 17.68
CA GLY A 273 -2.82 -5.96 16.57
C GLY A 273 -3.50 -6.05 15.20
N GLU A 274 -4.37 -7.03 15.01
CA GLU A 274 -5.19 -7.18 13.79
C GLU A 274 -6.11 -5.98 13.58
N PHE A 275 -6.75 -5.49 14.65
CA PHE A 275 -7.54 -4.27 14.60
C PHE A 275 -6.73 -3.07 14.11
N CYS A 276 -5.53 -2.85 14.66
CA CYS A 276 -4.63 -1.76 14.25
C CYS A 276 -4.20 -1.89 12.79
N PHE A 277 -3.97 -3.11 12.31
CA PHE A 277 -3.66 -3.38 10.92
C PHE A 277 -4.83 -2.97 10.00
N MET A 278 -6.07 -3.41 10.29
CA MET A 278 -7.23 -3.01 9.49
C MET A 278 -7.54 -1.50 9.60
N MET A 279 -7.34 -0.91 10.77
CA MET A 279 -7.47 0.54 10.95
C MET A 279 -6.51 1.29 10.01
N ASN A 280 -5.26 0.82 9.88
CA ASN A 280 -4.33 1.38 8.92
C ASN A 280 -4.80 1.19 7.48
N ASP A 281 -5.31 0.01 7.11
CA ASP A 281 -5.80 -0.21 5.74
C ASP A 281 -6.98 0.70 5.38
N VAL A 282 -7.94 0.86 6.30
CA VAL A 282 -9.13 1.70 6.09
C VAL A 282 -8.77 3.18 6.06
N PHE A 283 -7.97 3.64 7.02
CA PHE A 283 -7.73 5.07 7.23
C PHE A 283 -6.47 5.62 6.56
N ASN A 284 -5.48 4.80 6.16
CA ASN A 284 -4.26 5.34 5.53
C ASN A 284 -4.58 6.14 4.27
N PHE A 285 -5.45 5.62 3.41
CA PHE A 285 -5.87 6.32 2.20
C PHE A 285 -6.66 7.60 2.53
N GLN A 286 -7.58 7.53 3.50
CA GLN A 286 -8.44 8.65 3.90
C GLN A 286 -7.63 9.78 4.57
N ILE A 287 -6.70 9.45 5.47
CA ILE A 287 -5.81 10.40 6.15
C ILE A 287 -4.80 10.97 5.16
N PHE A 288 -4.23 10.16 4.28
CA PHE A 288 -3.31 10.63 3.24
C PHE A 288 -3.95 11.69 2.37
N LEU A 289 -5.16 11.40 1.87
CA LEU A 289 -5.96 12.37 1.15
C LEU A 289 -6.20 13.62 1.99
N THR A 290 -6.64 13.48 3.24
CA THR A 290 -6.96 14.63 4.09
C THR A 290 -5.75 15.52 4.44
N LEU A 291 -4.56 14.94 4.58
CA LEU A 291 -3.33 15.68 4.88
C LEU A 291 -2.79 16.42 3.65
N TYR A 292 -3.06 15.94 2.44
CA TYR A 292 -2.49 16.50 1.22
C TYR A 292 -2.84 17.99 0.98
N PRO A 293 -4.09 18.47 1.15
CA PRO A 293 -4.47 19.88 0.99
C PRO A 293 -4.08 20.72 2.21
N THR A 294 -4.21 20.19 3.43
CA THR A 294 -3.89 20.94 4.65
C THR A 294 -2.39 21.24 4.75
N THR A 295 -1.53 20.41 4.16
CA THR A 295 -0.08 20.69 4.09
C THR A 295 0.24 21.85 3.13
N TYR A 296 -0.65 22.18 2.18
CA TYR A 296 -0.51 23.35 1.30
C TYR A 296 -0.85 24.66 2.04
N VAL A 297 -1.77 24.63 3.00
CA VAL A 297 -2.26 25.84 3.71
C VAL A 297 -1.55 26.09 5.07
N THR A 298 -1.07 25.05 5.76
CA THR A 298 -0.61 25.17 7.17
C THR A 298 0.92 25.07 7.38
N ARG A 299 1.70 25.17 6.30
CA ARG A 299 3.16 24.97 6.33
C ARG A 299 3.96 26.05 7.09
N TYR A 300 3.30 27.10 7.61
CA TYR A 300 3.95 28.15 8.40
C TYR A 300 4.06 27.86 9.92
N SER A 301 3.26 26.93 10.47
CA SER A 301 3.12 26.81 11.95
C SER A 301 3.70 25.54 12.58
N TYR A 302 3.88 24.45 11.81
CA TYR A 302 4.27 23.14 12.35
C TYR A 302 5.79 22.96 12.58
N PHE A 303 6.63 23.79 11.95
CA PHE A 303 8.10 23.67 12.04
C PHE A 303 8.69 24.07 13.40
N LYS A 304 7.91 24.67 14.30
CA LYS A 304 8.40 25.12 15.62
C LYS A 304 8.28 24.06 16.72
N ALA A 305 7.36 23.09 16.60
CA ALA A 305 7.10 22.10 17.65
C ALA A 305 8.03 20.87 17.59
N LYS A 306 8.46 20.46 16.39
CA LYS A 306 9.26 19.22 16.19
C LYS A 306 10.74 19.34 16.61
N LYS A 307 11.20 20.54 16.99
CA LYS A 307 12.56 20.81 17.46
C LYS A 307 12.78 20.43 18.94
N ILE A 308 11.71 20.18 19.70
CA ILE A 308 11.77 19.94 21.16
C ILE A 308 11.70 18.43 21.50
N GLU A 309 11.12 17.62 20.62
CA GLU A 309 10.97 16.17 20.85
C GLU A 309 12.22 15.37 20.43
N ALA A 310 13.00 15.89 19.45
CA ALA A 310 14.24 15.28 18.97
C ALA A 310 15.43 15.42 19.95
N SER A 311 15.32 16.28 20.97
CA SER A 311 16.34 16.43 22.02
C SER A 311 16.19 15.44 23.18
N ILE A 312 15.04 14.76 23.32
CA ILE A 312 14.76 13.89 24.49
C ILE A 312 15.00 12.40 24.18
N THR A 313 14.97 12.00 22.90
CA THR A 313 15.16 10.59 22.50
C THR A 313 16.62 10.18 22.24
N MET A 314 17.57 11.13 22.18
CA MET A 314 18.98 10.83 21.91
C MET A 314 19.81 10.38 23.13
N GLU A 315 19.25 10.38 24.34
CA GLU A 315 19.97 9.95 25.57
C GLU A 315 19.66 8.53 26.04
N ALA A 316 18.63 7.85 25.50
CA ALA A 316 18.24 6.52 25.97
C ALA A 316 18.87 5.33 25.20
N GLU A 317 19.57 5.56 24.09
CA GLU A 317 20.13 4.49 23.23
C GLU A 317 21.65 4.26 23.39
N LYS A 318 22.30 4.86 24.40
CA LYS A 318 23.76 4.74 24.60
C LYS A 318 24.22 3.65 25.57
N GLU A 319 23.32 2.92 26.21
CA GLU A 319 23.68 1.82 27.12
C GLU A 319 23.14 0.48 26.63
N ASP A 320 23.60 0.00 25.48
CA ASP A 320 23.87 -1.44 25.38
C ASP A 320 24.75 -1.80 24.19
N LYS A 321 25.58 -2.84 24.37
CA LYS A 321 26.53 -3.47 23.41
C LYS A 321 27.98 -3.00 23.46
N LYS A 322 28.68 -3.43 24.51
CA LYS A 322 30.07 -3.91 24.40
C LYS A 322 30.05 -5.42 24.09
N LYS A 323 30.23 -5.80 22.82
CA LYS A 323 30.90 -7.04 22.37
C LYS A 323 31.24 -6.91 20.87
N SER A 324 32.49 -7.23 20.52
CA SER A 324 33.19 -6.97 19.25
C SER A 324 32.37 -7.14 17.95
N PRO A 325 32.11 -6.05 17.17
CA PRO A 325 31.31 -6.09 15.92
C PRO A 325 32.07 -5.71 14.63
N GLY A 326 33.40 -5.56 14.66
CA GLY A 326 34.16 -4.91 13.57
C GLY A 326 34.09 -5.58 12.20
N GLU A 327 34.12 -6.92 12.16
CA GLU A 327 34.29 -7.66 10.90
C GLU A 327 32.96 -7.99 10.20
N LYS A 328 31.93 -8.38 10.95
CA LYS A 328 30.58 -8.64 10.41
C LYS A 328 29.90 -7.38 9.84
N LYS A 329 30.23 -6.21 10.38
CA LYS A 329 29.70 -4.93 9.92
C LYS A 329 30.33 -4.51 8.58
N LYS A 330 31.64 -4.69 8.44
CA LYS A 330 32.37 -4.35 7.20
C LYS A 330 31.91 -5.16 5.98
N ILE A 331 31.57 -6.44 6.18
CA ILE A 331 31.05 -7.32 5.12
C ILE A 331 29.58 -7.02 4.77
N ALA A 332 28.78 -6.50 5.71
CA ALA A 332 27.42 -6.04 5.43
C ALA A 332 27.37 -4.81 4.52
N ASP A 333 28.22 -3.84 4.85
CA ASP A 333 28.29 -2.60 4.09
C ASP A 333 28.75 -2.87 2.63
N GLU A 334 29.57 -3.91 2.39
CA GLU A 334 30.05 -4.30 1.04
C GLU A 334 28.97 -4.98 0.17
N SER A 335 28.18 -5.91 0.71
CA SER A 335 27.13 -6.57 -0.10
C SER A 335 25.96 -5.63 -0.41
N GLU A 336 25.61 -4.73 0.50
CA GLU A 336 24.64 -3.66 0.25
C GLU A 336 25.11 -2.77 -0.91
N LYS A 337 26.39 -2.37 -0.90
CA LYS A 337 27.00 -1.57 -1.97
C LYS A 337 26.92 -2.27 -3.32
N GLN A 338 27.27 -3.55 -3.41
CA GLN A 338 27.24 -4.29 -4.68
C GLN A 338 25.82 -4.41 -5.27
N ILE A 339 24.79 -4.53 -4.43
CA ILE A 339 23.39 -4.51 -4.88
C ILE A 339 23.02 -3.13 -5.42
N VAL A 340 23.35 -2.06 -4.70
CA VAL A 340 23.09 -0.67 -5.12
C VAL A 340 23.80 -0.35 -6.44
N GLU A 341 25.07 -0.74 -6.57
CA GLU A 341 25.83 -0.60 -7.82
C GLU A 341 25.15 -1.31 -8.99
N SER A 342 24.42 -2.39 -8.73
CA SER A 342 23.69 -3.13 -9.77
C SER A 342 22.47 -2.42 -10.35
N ILE A 343 21.98 -1.37 -9.67
CA ILE A 343 20.87 -0.50 -10.08
C ILE A 343 21.27 0.97 -10.16
N ASN A 344 22.57 1.29 -10.05
CA ASN A 344 23.05 2.66 -9.94
C ASN A 344 22.59 3.56 -11.10
N ILE A 345 22.55 3.04 -12.33
CA ILE A 345 22.06 3.81 -13.49
C ILE A 345 20.59 4.21 -13.35
N ILE A 346 19.75 3.34 -12.77
CA ILE A 346 18.33 3.64 -12.51
C ILE A 346 18.25 4.73 -11.44
N ILE A 347 18.96 4.56 -10.33
CA ILE A 347 18.97 5.52 -9.21
C ILE A 347 19.44 6.90 -9.66
N PHE A 348 20.51 6.95 -10.46
CA PHE A 348 21.04 8.20 -11.00
C PHE A 348 20.00 8.95 -11.82
N ILE A 349 19.27 8.24 -12.68
CA ILE A 349 18.21 8.83 -13.51
C ILE A 349 17.02 9.25 -12.65
N GLU A 350 16.61 8.44 -11.67
CA GLU A 350 15.55 8.78 -10.72
C GLU A 350 15.89 10.07 -9.96
N TYR A 351 17.13 10.24 -9.51
CA TYR A 351 17.57 11.43 -8.79
C TYR A 351 17.50 12.70 -9.64
N ILE A 352 17.84 12.63 -10.93
CA ILE A 352 17.70 13.75 -11.87
C ILE A 352 16.23 14.21 -11.95
N HIS A 353 15.30 13.26 -11.89
CA HIS A 353 13.86 13.53 -11.96
C HIS A 353 13.19 13.77 -10.60
N GLY A 354 14.00 13.94 -9.54
CA GLY A 354 13.50 14.23 -8.19
C GLY A 354 12.89 13.02 -7.47
N ILE A 355 13.12 11.80 -7.95
CA ILE A 355 12.66 10.56 -7.32
C ILE A 355 13.78 10.02 -6.41
N PHE A 356 13.58 10.05 -5.09
CA PHE A 356 14.58 9.59 -4.13
C PHE A 356 14.06 8.42 -3.30
N ARG A 357 14.31 7.18 -3.70
CA ARG A 357 13.91 5.99 -2.93
C ARG A 357 14.71 5.79 -1.63
N PHE A 358 15.95 6.23 -1.64
CA PHE A 358 16.91 6.23 -0.54
C PHE A 358 18.07 7.15 -0.90
N SER A 359 18.99 7.38 0.04
CA SER A 359 20.22 8.16 -0.14
C SER A 359 21.43 7.32 0.26
N LEU A 360 22.52 7.41 -0.50
CA LEU A 360 23.79 6.77 -0.16
C LEU A 360 24.75 7.84 0.39
N VAL A 361 25.00 7.82 1.69
CA VAL A 361 25.93 8.76 2.35
C VAL A 361 26.99 7.97 3.09
N ASN A 362 28.27 8.15 2.71
CA ASN A 362 29.40 7.40 3.25
C ASN A 362 29.18 5.87 3.16
N GLU A 363 28.76 5.41 1.98
CA GLU A 363 28.47 3.99 1.68
C GLU A 363 27.34 3.37 2.52
N LYS A 364 26.55 4.18 3.24
CA LYS A 364 25.42 3.72 4.03
C LYS A 364 24.11 4.20 3.45
N LEU A 365 23.16 3.28 3.38
CA LEU A 365 21.77 3.55 3.00
C LEU A 365 21.10 4.36 4.11
N ARG A 366 20.54 5.51 3.72
CA ARG A 366 19.79 6.41 4.59
C ARG A 366 18.52 6.84 3.92
N THR A 367 17.56 7.30 4.72
CA THR A 367 16.39 7.98 4.19
C THR A 367 16.81 9.28 3.51
N PRO A 368 16.09 9.72 2.45
CA PRO A 368 16.36 10.99 1.79
C PRO A 368 16.28 12.14 2.79
N ASP A 369 17.27 13.03 2.75
CA ASP A 369 17.30 14.20 3.61
C ASP A 369 16.20 15.20 3.21
N TRP A 370 16.03 16.24 4.03
CA TRP A 370 15.02 17.25 3.75
C TRP A 370 15.31 18.03 2.47
N LYS A 371 16.58 18.15 2.06
CA LYS A 371 17.00 18.89 0.85
C LYS A 371 16.58 18.13 -0.41
N MET A 372 16.81 16.82 -0.45
CA MET A 372 16.34 15.92 -1.51
C MET A 372 14.82 15.96 -1.62
N LYS A 373 14.11 15.89 -0.48
CA LYS A 373 12.64 16.02 -0.47
C LYS A 373 12.15 17.38 -0.96
N ALA A 374 12.83 18.46 -0.60
CA ALA A 374 12.52 19.80 -1.11
C ALA A 374 12.77 19.88 -2.62
N PHE A 375 13.85 19.25 -3.11
CA PHE A 375 14.13 19.15 -4.54
C PHE A 375 13.05 18.37 -5.29
N THR A 376 12.53 17.27 -4.74
CA THR A 376 11.36 16.56 -5.30
C THR A 376 10.17 17.49 -5.47
N VAL A 377 9.82 18.25 -4.42
CA VAL A 377 8.70 19.20 -4.47
C VAL A 377 8.96 20.27 -5.51
N PHE A 378 10.19 20.81 -5.58
CA PHE A 378 10.57 21.79 -6.58
C PHE A 378 10.41 21.26 -8.01
N ILE A 379 10.86 20.03 -8.30
CA ILE A 379 10.70 19.42 -9.62
C ILE A 379 9.22 19.22 -9.97
N ILE A 380 8.41 18.70 -9.04
CA ILE A 380 6.96 18.56 -9.24
C ILE A 380 6.34 19.93 -9.54
N THR A 381 6.65 20.95 -8.73
CA THR A 381 6.15 22.32 -8.94
C THR A 381 6.63 22.90 -10.26
N ALA A 382 7.87 22.65 -10.68
CA ALA A 382 8.38 23.09 -11.97
C ALA A 382 7.62 22.44 -13.14
N PHE A 383 7.28 21.16 -13.05
CA PHE A 383 6.40 20.50 -14.00
C PHE A 383 4.98 21.08 -13.95
N VAL A 384 4.40 21.34 -12.77
CA VAL A 384 3.09 22.02 -12.66
C VAL A 384 3.15 23.36 -13.38
N VAL A 385 4.17 24.18 -13.11
CA VAL A 385 4.33 25.48 -13.76
C VAL A 385 4.42 25.29 -15.26
N LEU A 386 5.33 24.44 -15.76
CA LEU A 386 5.48 24.12 -17.18
C LEU A 386 4.14 23.70 -17.82
N PHE A 387 3.38 22.83 -17.13
CA PHE A 387 2.07 22.39 -17.58
C PHE A 387 1.08 23.53 -17.61
N THR A 388 0.99 24.34 -16.55
CA THR A 388 0.09 25.49 -16.53
C THR A 388 0.47 26.54 -17.56
N THR A 389 1.76 26.88 -17.73
CA THR A 389 2.16 27.84 -18.76
C THR A 389 1.84 27.33 -20.15
N TYR A 390 2.07 26.05 -20.42
CA TYR A 390 1.90 25.49 -21.75
C TYR A 390 0.44 25.11 -22.10
N PHE A 391 -0.38 24.75 -21.11
CA PHE A 391 -1.78 24.39 -21.35
C PHE A 391 -2.74 25.57 -21.18
N VAL A 392 -2.33 26.57 -20.41
CA VAL A 392 -3.21 27.67 -20.00
C VAL A 392 -2.86 28.98 -20.73
N LEU A 393 -1.61 29.23 -21.15
CA LEU A 393 -1.27 30.46 -21.91
C LEU A 393 -1.44 30.44 -23.44
N PRO A 394 -1.49 29.32 -24.20
CA PRO A 394 -1.88 29.38 -25.60
C PRO A 394 -3.40 29.50 -25.71
N THR A 395 -3.91 30.66 -25.29
CA THR A 395 -5.21 31.21 -25.64
C THR A 395 -5.03 32.21 -26.78
N ASP A 396 -4.34 31.81 -27.87
CA ASP A 396 -4.45 32.57 -29.11
C ASP A 396 -5.76 32.15 -29.82
N ILE A 397 -6.64 33.14 -29.86
CA ILE A 397 -8.09 33.16 -30.05
C ILE A 397 -8.56 32.86 -31.48
N THR A 398 -7.73 32.36 -32.39
CA THR A 398 -8.10 32.36 -33.82
C THR A 398 -8.25 30.96 -34.41
N HIS A 399 -9.49 30.46 -34.37
CA HIS A 399 -10.11 29.31 -35.08
C HIS A 399 -10.59 28.16 -34.18
N TYR A 400 -11.79 28.35 -33.63
CA TYR A 400 -12.57 27.32 -32.95
C TYR A 400 -13.33 26.48 -34.00
N ASP A 401 -12.61 25.61 -34.72
CA ASP A 401 -13.20 24.58 -35.59
C ASP A 401 -13.21 23.21 -34.89
N ASN A 402 -13.95 22.24 -35.45
CA ASN A 402 -14.18 20.88 -34.94
C ASN A 402 -12.92 20.05 -34.54
N GLU A 403 -11.71 20.53 -34.79
CA GLU A 403 -10.42 19.96 -34.36
C GLU A 403 -10.23 19.95 -32.83
N ASN A 404 -11.11 20.62 -32.10
CA ASN A 404 -10.97 20.84 -30.66
C ASN A 404 -11.14 19.57 -29.78
N TYR A 405 -11.86 18.56 -30.26
CA TYR A 405 -12.12 17.34 -29.47
C TYR A 405 -10.89 16.45 -29.30
N VAL A 406 -10.10 16.26 -30.36
CA VAL A 406 -8.88 15.45 -30.28
C VAL A 406 -7.84 16.14 -29.40
N GLN A 407 -7.64 17.44 -29.61
CA GLN A 407 -6.72 18.23 -28.78
C GLN A 407 -7.13 18.16 -27.30
N THR A 408 -8.43 18.20 -26.99
CA THR A 408 -8.92 18.03 -25.62
C THR A 408 -8.60 16.64 -25.06
N ALA A 409 -8.78 15.57 -25.84
CA ALA A 409 -8.48 14.21 -25.42
C ALA A 409 -6.97 13.99 -25.14
N ASP A 410 -6.10 14.55 -25.99
CA ASP A 410 -4.66 14.54 -25.77
C ASP A 410 -4.25 15.38 -24.55
N LYS A 411 -4.95 16.49 -24.28
CA LYS A 411 -4.72 17.27 -23.05
C LYS A 411 -5.06 16.46 -21.80
N VAL A 412 -6.21 15.77 -21.79
CA VAL A 412 -6.64 14.90 -20.68
C VAL A 412 -5.62 13.78 -20.45
N ARG A 413 -5.13 13.13 -21.51
CA ARG A 413 -4.08 12.11 -21.42
C ARG A 413 -2.86 12.63 -20.66
N VAL A 414 -2.38 13.82 -21.00
CA VAL A 414 -1.17 14.37 -20.39
C VAL A 414 -1.39 14.76 -18.94
N ILE A 415 -2.57 15.29 -18.60
CA ILE A 415 -2.97 15.54 -17.20
C ILE A 415 -2.92 14.23 -16.40
N ILE A 416 -3.44 13.13 -16.94
CA ILE A 416 -3.40 11.81 -16.29
C ILE A 416 -1.94 11.37 -16.07
N LEU A 417 -1.08 11.52 -17.09
CA LEU A 417 0.35 11.17 -16.98
C LEU A 417 1.07 12.01 -15.92
N PHE A 418 0.76 13.30 -15.86
CA PHE A 418 1.32 14.22 -14.87
C PHE A 418 0.86 13.89 -13.45
N ILE A 419 -0.45 13.65 -13.26
CA ILE A 419 -1.00 13.24 -11.96
C ILE A 419 -0.32 11.95 -11.49
N GLN A 420 -0.23 10.95 -12.37
CA GLN A 420 0.47 9.71 -12.07
C GLN A 420 1.93 9.97 -11.67
N TYR A 421 2.68 10.75 -12.47
CA TYR A 421 4.06 11.10 -12.17
C TYR A 421 4.19 11.77 -10.79
N ALA A 422 3.37 12.77 -10.50
CA ALA A 422 3.41 13.51 -9.25
C ALA A 422 3.14 12.57 -8.06
N VAL A 423 2.12 11.72 -8.15
CA VAL A 423 1.77 10.79 -7.08
C VAL A 423 2.84 9.71 -6.91
N CYS A 424 3.36 9.13 -7.98
CA CYS A 424 4.41 8.11 -7.88
C CYS A 424 5.71 8.70 -7.31
N THR A 425 6.14 9.87 -7.78
CA THR A 425 7.34 10.57 -7.32
C THR A 425 7.23 10.97 -5.85
N PHE A 426 6.06 11.45 -5.45
CA PHE A 426 5.77 11.74 -4.04
C PHE A 426 5.82 10.47 -3.19
N THR A 427 5.13 9.41 -3.62
CA THR A 427 5.09 8.14 -2.90
C THR A 427 6.50 7.59 -2.70
N ALA A 428 7.27 7.51 -3.80
CA ALA A 428 8.65 7.02 -3.81
C ALA A 428 9.57 7.81 -2.87
N SER A 429 9.45 9.15 -2.88
CA SER A 429 10.38 10.04 -2.17
C SER A 429 10.01 10.32 -0.71
N PHE A 430 8.74 10.10 -0.33
CA PHE A 430 8.25 10.44 1.01
C PHE A 430 7.80 9.23 1.83
N LEU A 431 7.10 8.28 1.22
CA LEU A 431 6.32 7.27 1.94
C LEU A 431 7.05 5.93 2.07
N VAL A 432 7.68 5.46 0.99
CA VAL A 432 8.20 4.07 0.92
C VAL A 432 9.71 3.94 1.14
N ASN A 433 10.38 5.00 1.59
CA ASN A 433 11.84 5.03 1.76
C ASN A 433 12.38 3.94 2.70
N SER A 434 11.74 3.75 3.85
CA SER A 434 12.16 2.75 4.84
C SER A 434 12.05 1.34 4.28
N ASN A 435 10.99 1.05 3.51
CA ASN A 435 10.79 -0.25 2.89
C ASN A 435 11.81 -0.50 1.77
N ASN A 436 12.11 0.50 0.94
CA ASN A 436 13.17 0.39 -0.07
C ASN A 436 14.53 0.07 0.57
N ILE A 437 14.92 0.78 1.64
CA ILE A 437 16.17 0.49 2.37
C ILE A 437 16.13 -0.94 2.92
N ARG A 438 15.02 -1.31 3.58
CA ARG A 438 14.85 -2.64 4.16
C ARG A 438 14.97 -3.74 3.13
N ILE A 439 14.42 -3.56 1.91
CA ILE A 439 14.58 -4.51 0.80
C ILE A 439 16.07 -4.71 0.48
N ILE A 440 16.83 -3.63 0.27
CA ILE A 440 18.26 -3.74 -0.08
C ILE A 440 19.05 -4.40 1.06
N THR A 441 18.83 -4.00 2.32
CA THR A 441 19.52 -4.61 3.47
C THR A 441 19.16 -6.09 3.64
N THR A 442 17.92 -6.48 3.32
CA THR A 442 17.47 -7.86 3.43
C THR A 442 18.02 -8.71 2.29
N LEU A 443 18.10 -8.16 1.07
CA LEU A 443 18.80 -8.78 -0.06
C LEU A 443 20.29 -8.98 0.24
N ALA A 444 20.95 -7.99 0.85
CA ALA A 444 22.35 -8.07 1.24
C ALA A 444 22.61 -9.18 2.28
N ASN A 445 21.69 -9.37 3.22
CA ASN A 445 21.74 -10.48 4.17
C ASN A 445 21.49 -11.83 3.49
N LEU A 446 20.55 -11.89 2.55
CA LEU A 446 20.28 -13.09 1.75
C LEU A 446 21.50 -13.48 0.90
N ASP A 447 22.19 -12.51 0.29
CA ASP A 447 23.38 -12.76 -0.53
C ASP A 447 24.54 -13.37 0.29
N LYS A 448 24.67 -13.00 1.56
CA LYS A 448 25.60 -13.67 2.49
C LYS A 448 25.19 -15.10 2.79
N MET A 449 23.89 -15.33 3.02
CA MET A 449 23.37 -16.68 3.26
C MET A 449 23.61 -17.59 2.06
N LEU A 450 23.39 -17.05 0.85
CA LEU A 450 23.62 -17.72 -0.43
C LEU A 450 25.10 -17.76 -0.85
N GLN A 451 26.01 -17.17 -0.09
CA GLN A 451 27.45 -17.10 -0.40
C GLN A 451 27.73 -16.58 -1.83
N VAL A 452 26.96 -15.58 -2.26
CA VAL A 452 27.00 -15.05 -3.64
C VAL A 452 28.37 -14.52 -4.01
N GLU A 453 29.15 -14.06 -3.04
CA GLU A 453 30.55 -13.60 -3.20
C GLU A 453 31.46 -14.64 -3.87
N LYS A 454 31.16 -15.94 -3.74
CA LYS A 454 31.90 -17.01 -4.42
C LYS A 454 31.65 -17.04 -5.93
N SER A 455 30.54 -16.46 -6.39
CA SER A 455 30.22 -16.29 -7.80
C SER A 455 30.72 -14.94 -8.29
N SER A 456 31.97 -14.90 -8.76
CA SER A 456 32.66 -13.68 -9.20
C SER A 456 31.89 -12.88 -10.28
N ASN A 457 30.98 -13.52 -11.01
CA ASN A 457 30.22 -12.91 -12.12
C ASN A 457 28.76 -12.56 -11.78
N PHE A 458 28.29 -12.73 -10.55
CA PHE A 458 26.87 -12.53 -10.22
C PHE A 458 26.43 -11.06 -10.41
N TYR A 459 27.12 -10.12 -9.75
CA TYR A 459 26.75 -8.70 -9.78
C TYR A 459 27.11 -8.02 -11.11
N SER A 460 28.18 -8.45 -11.79
CA SER A 460 28.50 -7.97 -13.14
C SER A 460 27.41 -8.35 -14.15
N LYS A 461 26.93 -9.61 -14.10
CA LYS A 461 25.79 -10.04 -14.92
C LYS A 461 24.50 -9.31 -14.55
N SER A 462 24.29 -9.00 -13.27
CA SER A 462 23.13 -8.20 -12.83
C SER A 462 23.17 -6.79 -13.40
N ARG A 463 24.32 -6.11 -13.31
CA ARG A 463 24.57 -4.78 -13.89
C ARG A 463 24.31 -4.77 -15.39
N TRP A 464 24.87 -5.74 -16.11
CA TRP A 464 24.73 -5.83 -17.56
C TRP A 464 23.28 -5.97 -18.01
N GLU A 465 22.46 -6.74 -17.31
CA GLU A 465 21.03 -6.83 -17.60
C GLU A 465 20.30 -5.52 -17.28
N THR A 466 20.66 -4.82 -16.21
CA THR A 466 20.12 -3.47 -15.92
C THR A 466 20.43 -2.51 -17.07
N TYR A 467 21.66 -2.50 -17.59
CA TYR A 467 22.03 -1.68 -18.75
C TYR A 467 21.20 -2.01 -19.99
N LYS A 468 20.95 -3.30 -20.27
CA LYS A 468 20.09 -3.71 -21.40
C LYS A 468 18.67 -3.17 -21.26
N TYR A 469 18.07 -3.27 -20.07
CA TYR A 469 16.74 -2.71 -19.83
C TYR A 469 16.73 -1.18 -19.98
N MET A 470 17.76 -0.49 -19.49
CA MET A 470 17.87 0.96 -19.66
C MET A 470 18.01 1.39 -21.12
N VAL A 471 18.83 0.68 -21.90
CA VAL A 471 18.97 0.93 -23.34
C VAL A 471 17.63 0.74 -24.06
N LEU A 472 16.87 -0.30 -23.70
CA LEU A 472 15.52 -0.52 -24.23
C LEU A 472 14.59 0.65 -23.91
N VAL A 473 14.60 1.16 -22.67
CA VAL A 473 13.79 2.32 -22.27
C VAL A 473 14.17 3.55 -23.08
N VAL A 474 15.46 3.87 -23.16
CA VAL A 474 15.96 5.03 -23.90
C VAL A 474 15.58 4.94 -25.38
N ILE A 475 15.81 3.80 -26.04
CA ILE A 475 15.45 3.61 -27.45
C ILE A 475 13.93 3.76 -27.64
N SER A 476 13.12 3.13 -26.78
CA SER A 476 11.66 3.26 -26.88
C SER A 476 11.18 4.69 -26.64
N GLN A 477 11.87 5.46 -25.78
CA GLN A 477 11.52 6.84 -25.53
C GLN A 477 11.93 7.75 -26.67
N LEU A 478 13.13 7.57 -27.24
CA LEU A 478 13.56 8.31 -28.42
C LEU A 478 12.61 8.05 -29.59
N ALA A 479 12.21 6.79 -29.81
CA ALA A 479 11.24 6.44 -30.84
C ALA A 479 9.89 7.15 -30.63
N THR A 480 9.32 7.13 -29.42
CA THR A 480 8.06 7.85 -29.14
C THR A 480 8.24 9.36 -29.29
N SER A 481 9.35 9.93 -28.81
CA SER A 481 9.57 11.38 -28.84
C SER A 481 9.77 11.91 -30.27
N ILE A 482 10.45 11.15 -31.14
CA ILE A 482 10.59 11.49 -32.56
C ILE A 482 9.24 11.46 -33.27
N LEU A 483 8.42 10.44 -32.99
CA LEU A 483 7.08 10.35 -33.58
C LEU A 483 6.16 11.47 -33.08
N ASP A 484 6.21 11.76 -31.79
CA ASP A 484 5.53 12.89 -31.16
C ASP A 484 5.91 14.22 -31.81
N PHE A 485 7.20 14.45 -32.05
CA PHE A 485 7.71 15.65 -32.73
C PHE A 485 7.23 15.74 -34.19
N VAL A 486 7.26 14.62 -34.93
CA VAL A 486 6.85 14.58 -36.34
C VAL A 486 5.33 14.72 -36.49
N ALA A 487 4.55 14.13 -35.59
CA ALA A 487 3.09 14.04 -35.72
C ALA A 487 2.35 15.29 -35.24
N ILE A 488 2.79 15.90 -34.15
CA ILE A 488 2.06 17.03 -33.54
C ILE A 488 2.64 18.36 -34.02
N GLY A 489 3.90 18.39 -34.46
CA GLY A 489 4.60 19.62 -34.87
C GLY A 489 4.87 20.60 -33.73
N ASP A 490 4.31 20.37 -32.54
CA ASP A 490 4.51 21.19 -31.36
C ASP A 490 5.68 20.67 -30.50
N VAL A 491 6.80 21.36 -30.64
CA VAL A 491 8.05 21.06 -29.94
C VAL A 491 7.89 21.20 -28.42
N ALA A 492 7.09 22.17 -27.95
CA ALA A 492 6.93 22.42 -26.54
C ALA A 492 6.10 21.32 -25.87
N TRP A 493 5.07 20.80 -26.56
CA TRP A 493 4.32 19.61 -26.10
C TRP A 493 5.24 18.40 -25.93
N ALA A 494 6.05 18.10 -26.96
CA ALA A 494 6.94 16.96 -26.95
C ALA A 494 7.99 17.07 -25.82
N ILE A 495 8.51 18.27 -25.57
CA ILE A 495 9.45 18.53 -24.47
C ILE A 495 8.80 18.30 -23.09
N ALA A 496 7.54 18.67 -22.89
CA ALA A 496 6.85 18.51 -21.61
C ALA A 496 6.42 17.04 -21.35
N ALA A 497 5.92 16.35 -22.37
CA ALA A 497 5.41 14.98 -22.24
C ALA A 497 6.51 13.92 -22.17
N THR A 498 7.66 14.16 -22.82
CA THR A 498 8.77 13.20 -22.91
C THR A 498 9.31 12.75 -21.54
N PRO A 499 9.66 13.65 -20.61
CA PRO A 499 10.14 13.25 -19.29
C PRO A 499 9.11 12.42 -18.51
N LEU A 500 7.82 12.79 -18.58
CA LEU A 500 6.76 12.05 -17.88
C LEU A 500 6.64 10.61 -18.38
N ASN A 501 6.56 10.43 -19.70
CA ASN A 501 6.49 9.12 -20.33
C ASN A 501 7.73 8.27 -19.99
N PHE A 502 8.91 8.89 -19.99
CA PHE A 502 10.16 8.24 -19.65
C PHE A 502 10.18 7.73 -18.21
N ILE A 503 9.73 8.55 -17.25
CA ILE A 503 9.71 8.19 -15.83
C ILE A 503 8.76 7.02 -15.56
N GLN A 504 7.59 6.99 -16.18
CA GLN A 504 6.66 5.88 -16.02
C GLN A 504 7.24 4.56 -16.56
N LYS A 505 7.92 4.59 -17.71
CA LYS A 505 8.66 3.42 -18.25
C LYS A 505 9.78 3.00 -17.29
N LEU A 506 10.48 3.95 -16.69
CA LEU A 506 11.53 3.70 -15.71
C LEU A 506 10.99 3.01 -14.45
N GLU A 507 9.81 3.40 -13.96
CA GLU A 507 9.16 2.77 -12.80
C GLU A 507 8.83 1.30 -13.05
N ILE A 508 8.29 0.98 -14.22
CA ILE A 508 8.00 -0.40 -14.63
C ILE A 508 9.28 -1.24 -14.66
N ILE A 509 10.35 -0.72 -15.25
CA ILE A 509 11.64 -1.42 -15.30
C ILE A 509 12.26 -1.56 -13.91
N THR A 510 12.13 -0.55 -13.05
CA THR A 510 12.60 -0.60 -11.67
C THR A 510 11.89 -1.73 -10.93
N PHE A 511 10.57 -1.79 -11.00
CA PHE A 511 9.78 -2.90 -10.45
C PHE A 511 10.25 -4.26 -10.99
N CYS A 512 10.35 -4.40 -12.32
CA CYS A 512 10.83 -5.64 -12.96
C CYS A 512 12.22 -6.05 -12.45
N LYS A 513 13.09 -5.09 -12.14
CA LYS A 513 14.43 -5.35 -11.62
C LYS A 513 14.42 -5.88 -10.18
N TYR A 514 13.53 -5.37 -9.32
CA TYR A 514 13.31 -5.94 -7.99
C TYR A 514 12.79 -7.39 -8.07
N VAL A 515 11.90 -7.69 -9.01
CA VAL A 515 11.43 -9.06 -9.25
C VAL A 515 12.56 -9.95 -9.78
N ASP A 516 13.40 -9.45 -10.69
CA ASP A 516 14.58 -10.17 -11.19
C ASP A 516 15.58 -10.50 -10.07
N PHE A 517 15.76 -9.60 -9.10
CA PHE A 517 16.60 -9.86 -7.94
C PHE A 517 16.15 -11.09 -7.14
N LEU A 518 14.83 -11.24 -6.93
CA LEU A 518 14.26 -12.41 -6.27
C LEU A 518 14.45 -13.66 -7.12
N ARG A 519 14.11 -13.57 -8.41
CA ARG A 519 14.22 -14.68 -9.37
C ARG A 519 15.62 -15.28 -9.40
N ARG A 520 16.66 -14.44 -9.51
CA ARG A 520 18.06 -14.89 -9.57
C ARG A 520 18.52 -15.62 -8.31
N ARG A 521 18.09 -15.14 -7.14
CA ARG A 521 18.43 -15.75 -5.85
C ARG A 521 17.68 -17.06 -5.64
N LEU A 522 16.44 -17.12 -6.10
CA LEU A 522 15.68 -18.35 -6.13
C LEU A 522 16.27 -19.40 -7.09
N LEU A 523 16.80 -18.97 -8.25
CA LEU A 523 17.56 -19.86 -9.15
C LEU A 523 18.81 -20.45 -8.48
N MET A 524 19.50 -19.70 -7.61
CA MET A 524 20.62 -20.25 -6.83
C MET A 524 20.15 -21.32 -5.84
N ILE A 525 19.04 -21.08 -5.15
CA ILE A 525 18.40 -22.09 -4.29
C ILE A 525 18.04 -23.35 -5.10
N ASN A 526 17.44 -23.19 -6.27
CA ASN A 526 17.11 -24.32 -7.15
C ASN A 526 18.37 -25.06 -7.59
N SER A 527 19.45 -24.34 -7.90
CA SER A 527 20.73 -24.97 -8.23
C SER A 527 21.26 -25.83 -7.09
N TYR A 528 21.17 -25.37 -5.83
CA TYR A 528 21.62 -26.16 -4.67
C TYR A 528 20.78 -27.41 -4.49
N LEU A 529 19.45 -27.30 -4.59
CA LEU A 529 18.54 -28.44 -4.50
C LEU A 529 18.75 -29.43 -5.65
N LYS A 530 18.92 -28.93 -6.88
CA LYS A 530 19.13 -29.74 -8.06
C LYS A 530 20.43 -30.53 -8.00
N THR A 531 21.55 -29.88 -7.66
CA THR A 531 22.84 -30.56 -7.48
C THR A 531 22.72 -31.67 -6.42
N PHE A 532 22.03 -31.41 -5.31
CA PHE A 532 21.82 -32.43 -4.29
C PHE A 532 20.97 -33.61 -4.79
N VAL A 533 19.86 -33.36 -5.48
CA VAL A 533 19.02 -34.42 -6.05
C VAL A 533 19.77 -35.24 -7.10
N ASP A 534 20.47 -34.58 -8.02
CA ASP A 534 21.22 -35.24 -9.09
C ASP A 534 22.34 -36.14 -8.54
N GLU A 535 23.02 -35.73 -7.47
CA GLU A 535 24.07 -36.55 -6.82
C GLU A 535 23.49 -37.81 -6.16
N GLN A 536 22.29 -37.73 -5.56
CA GLN A 536 21.63 -38.88 -4.94
C GLN A 536 21.08 -39.87 -5.98
N ASP A 537 20.59 -39.37 -7.12
CA ASP A 537 20.15 -40.22 -8.23
C ASP A 537 21.34 -40.96 -8.91
N GLN A 538 22.56 -40.41 -8.81
CA GLN A 538 23.79 -41.05 -9.32
C GLN A 538 24.38 -42.08 -8.34
N GLU A 539 24.31 -41.84 -7.02
CA GLU A 539 24.73 -42.82 -6.02
C GLU A 539 23.85 -44.09 -6.04
N THR A 540 22.56 -43.96 -6.35
CA THR A 540 21.62 -45.09 -6.46
C THR A 540 21.80 -45.93 -7.73
N THR A 541 22.36 -45.37 -8.81
CA THR A 541 22.55 -46.06 -10.10
C THR A 541 23.92 -46.73 -10.27
N THR A 542 24.92 -46.38 -9.45
CA THR A 542 26.32 -46.84 -9.62
C THR A 542 26.69 -48.15 -8.91
N VAL A 543 25.71 -48.94 -8.46
CA VAL A 543 25.97 -50.21 -7.74
C VAL A 543 26.64 -51.27 -8.63
N PHE A 544 26.63 -51.15 -9.97
CA PHE A 544 27.41 -52.04 -10.85
C PHE A 544 27.88 -51.34 -12.14
N THR A 545 28.85 -50.43 -12.05
CA THR A 545 29.75 -50.18 -13.20
C THR A 545 31.02 -49.45 -12.76
N ILE A 546 32.16 -50.13 -12.86
CA ILE A 546 33.48 -49.51 -12.76
C ILE A 546 33.66 -48.62 -13.98
N ARG A 547 33.38 -47.31 -13.84
CA ARG A 547 33.62 -46.32 -14.87
C ARG A 547 34.95 -45.61 -14.59
N SER A 548 35.88 -45.74 -15.53
CA SER A 548 37.16 -45.03 -15.54
C SER A 548 36.93 -43.52 -15.41
N ARG A 549 37.69 -42.89 -14.51
CA ARG A 549 37.69 -41.45 -14.28
C ARG A 549 38.18 -40.72 -15.54
N THR A 550 37.27 -40.06 -16.23
CA THR A 550 37.63 -38.90 -17.05
C THR A 550 37.28 -37.65 -16.24
N MET A 551 38.31 -36.99 -15.71
CA MET A 551 38.17 -35.69 -15.03
C MET A 551 37.78 -34.63 -16.07
N GLU A 552 36.49 -34.28 -16.13
CA GLU A 552 36.08 -32.95 -16.57
C GLU A 552 35.61 -32.16 -15.35
N THR A 553 36.55 -31.41 -14.80
CA THR A 553 36.40 -30.49 -13.67
C THR A 553 35.56 -29.28 -14.06
N THR A 554 34.26 -29.36 -13.84
CA THR A 554 33.52 -28.22 -13.29
C THR A 554 32.97 -28.66 -11.95
N GLU A 555 33.71 -28.35 -10.88
CA GLU A 555 33.29 -28.59 -9.51
C GLU A 555 31.94 -27.90 -9.27
N LYS A 556 30.84 -28.65 -9.40
CA LYS A 556 29.52 -28.19 -8.96
C LYS A 556 29.59 -28.06 -7.45
N PHE A 557 29.60 -26.83 -6.95
CA PHE A 557 29.60 -26.54 -5.53
C PHE A 557 28.35 -27.13 -4.87
N ASN A 558 28.51 -28.24 -4.15
CA ASN A 558 27.41 -28.85 -3.39
C ASN A 558 27.27 -28.15 -2.03
N PHE A 559 26.37 -27.17 -1.96
CA PHE A 559 26.07 -26.43 -0.73
C PHE A 559 25.39 -27.30 0.35
N ILE A 560 24.52 -28.23 -0.06
CA ILE A 560 23.78 -29.08 0.87
C ILE A 560 24.70 -30.18 1.43
N GLY A 561 25.65 -30.64 0.65
CA GLY A 561 26.57 -31.72 1.01
C GLY A 561 25.92 -33.09 0.88
N ARG A 562 26.52 -34.09 1.52
CA ARG A 562 26.05 -35.49 1.49
C ARG A 562 24.83 -35.70 2.39
N ALA A 563 24.03 -36.72 2.05
CA ALA A 563 22.93 -37.16 2.89
C ALA A 563 23.45 -37.66 4.26
N SER A 564 22.97 -37.06 5.35
CA SER A 564 23.24 -37.54 6.71
C SER A 564 22.16 -37.07 7.68
N ASP A 565 21.96 -37.78 8.78
CA ASP A 565 20.96 -37.40 9.80
C ASP A 565 21.25 -36.05 10.47
N SER A 566 22.53 -35.65 10.52
CA SER A 566 22.99 -34.38 11.12
C SER A 566 22.97 -33.21 10.13
N ASN A 567 22.67 -33.46 8.85
CA ASN A 567 22.65 -32.43 7.84
C ASN A 567 21.42 -31.52 8.00
N THR A 568 21.66 -30.24 8.32
CA THR A 568 20.60 -29.23 8.46
C THR A 568 20.54 -28.24 7.29
N LYS A 569 21.21 -28.53 6.17
CA LYS A 569 21.34 -27.59 5.06
C LYS A 569 20.05 -27.41 4.26
N ILE A 570 19.17 -28.41 4.20
CA ILE A 570 17.83 -28.24 3.63
C ILE A 570 17.04 -27.19 4.42
N ARG A 571 17.11 -27.24 5.76
CA ARG A 571 16.52 -26.20 6.62
C ARG A 571 17.15 -24.82 6.40
N ASP A 572 18.46 -24.75 6.20
CA ASP A 572 19.12 -23.47 5.89
C ASP A 572 18.65 -22.90 4.53
N THR A 573 18.51 -23.75 3.52
CA THR A 573 17.93 -23.37 2.21
C THR A 573 16.47 -22.92 2.34
N ALA A 574 15.68 -23.59 3.18
CA ALA A 574 14.31 -23.16 3.48
C ALA A 574 14.27 -21.77 4.12
N LYS A 575 15.18 -21.47 5.06
CA LYS A 575 15.30 -20.12 5.62
C LYS A 575 15.66 -19.06 4.56
N MET A 576 16.53 -19.39 3.59
CA MET A 576 16.82 -18.48 2.49
C MET A 576 15.59 -18.19 1.64
N TYR A 577 14.77 -19.22 1.40
CA TYR A 577 13.50 -19.08 0.69
C TYR A 577 12.48 -18.23 1.49
N ASP A 578 12.41 -18.40 2.80
CA ASP A 578 11.57 -17.56 3.67
C ASP A 578 11.94 -16.08 3.53
N VAL A 579 13.25 -15.77 3.54
CA VAL A 579 13.74 -14.41 3.32
C VAL A 579 13.37 -13.88 1.92
N ILE A 580 13.39 -14.72 0.88
CA ILE A 580 12.87 -14.34 -0.46
C ILE A 580 11.37 -13.99 -0.38
N GLY A 581 10.58 -14.77 0.35
CA GLY A 581 9.16 -14.49 0.60
C GLY A 581 8.93 -13.13 1.25
N GLN A 582 9.66 -12.83 2.32
CA GLN A 582 9.59 -11.54 3.02
C GLN A 582 9.97 -10.37 2.10
N ILE A 583 11.03 -10.52 1.29
CA ILE A 583 11.42 -9.48 0.32
C ILE A 583 10.34 -9.32 -0.75
N CYS A 584 9.74 -10.41 -1.23
CA CYS A 584 8.64 -10.36 -2.20
C CYS A 584 7.45 -9.56 -1.68
N THR A 585 7.07 -9.76 -0.41
CA THR A 585 6.01 -8.97 0.25
C THR A 585 6.37 -7.50 0.31
N MET A 586 7.59 -7.16 0.74
CA MET A 586 8.04 -5.76 0.79
C MET A 586 8.07 -5.11 -0.60
N VAL A 587 8.51 -5.83 -1.64
CA VAL A 587 8.46 -5.35 -3.03
C VAL A 587 7.01 -5.10 -3.45
N ASN A 588 6.09 -6.01 -3.10
CA ASN A 588 4.68 -5.82 -3.40
C ASN A 588 4.15 -4.56 -2.71
N GLU A 589 4.38 -4.38 -1.41
CA GLU A 589 3.96 -3.19 -0.65
C GLU A 589 4.48 -1.87 -1.25
N VAL A 590 5.75 -1.84 -1.68
CA VAL A 590 6.38 -0.63 -2.23
C VAL A 590 5.78 -0.25 -3.59
N PHE A 591 5.55 -1.24 -4.47
CA PHE A 591 5.17 -1.00 -5.86
C PHE A 591 3.67 -1.15 -6.14
N ASN A 592 2.87 -1.70 -5.21
CA ASN A 592 1.45 -1.98 -5.41
C ASN A 592 0.68 -0.75 -5.92
N PHE A 593 0.79 0.37 -5.22
CA PHE A 593 0.13 1.61 -5.63
C PHE A 593 0.67 2.14 -6.98
N GLN A 594 1.98 2.11 -7.18
CA GLN A 594 2.61 2.58 -8.42
C GLN A 594 2.11 1.77 -9.63
N ILE A 595 2.11 0.44 -9.53
CA ILE A 595 1.64 -0.43 -10.61
C ILE A 595 0.16 -0.21 -10.89
N LEU A 596 -0.68 -0.05 -9.85
CA LEU A 596 -2.10 0.26 -10.05
C LEU A 596 -2.28 1.54 -10.87
N THR A 597 -1.59 2.62 -10.48
CA THR A 597 -1.70 3.91 -11.18
C THR A 597 -1.19 3.82 -12.62
N ILE A 598 -0.09 3.10 -12.86
CA ILE A 598 0.42 2.82 -14.21
C ILE A 598 -0.61 2.07 -15.05
N LEU A 599 -1.22 1.00 -14.52
CA LEU A 599 -2.20 0.21 -15.26
C LEU A 599 -3.47 1.01 -15.57
N MET A 600 -3.98 1.78 -14.60
CA MET A 600 -5.16 2.63 -14.80
C MET A 600 -4.90 3.72 -15.83
N SER A 601 -3.74 4.37 -15.76
CA SER A 601 -3.31 5.37 -16.74
C SER A 601 -3.12 4.77 -18.13
N THR A 602 -2.48 3.61 -18.23
CA THR A 602 -2.29 2.90 -19.51
C THR A 602 -3.64 2.48 -20.10
N PHE A 603 -4.58 2.04 -19.27
CA PHE A 603 -5.93 1.69 -19.72
C PHE A 603 -6.70 2.92 -20.23
N ALA A 604 -6.69 4.02 -19.48
CA ALA A 604 -7.29 5.28 -19.92
C ALA A 604 -6.65 5.78 -21.22
N PHE A 605 -5.33 5.64 -21.33
CA PHE A 605 -4.58 6.01 -22.53
C PHE A 605 -5.03 5.20 -23.75
N ILE A 606 -5.15 3.87 -23.63
CA ILE A 606 -5.63 3.02 -24.72
C ILE A 606 -7.06 3.37 -25.12
N ILE A 607 -7.95 3.67 -24.16
CA ILE A 607 -9.32 4.11 -24.46
C ILE A 607 -9.31 5.40 -25.28
N ILE A 608 -8.55 6.40 -24.83
CA ILE A 608 -8.43 7.70 -25.50
C ILE A 608 -7.89 7.50 -26.93
N ILE A 609 -6.84 6.69 -27.09
CA ILE A 609 -6.27 6.34 -28.40
C ILE A 609 -7.30 5.70 -29.32
N MET A 610 -8.03 4.69 -28.84
CA MET A 610 -8.99 3.95 -29.67
C MET A 610 -10.07 4.89 -30.19
N TRP A 611 -10.54 5.78 -29.31
CA TRP A 611 -11.49 6.83 -29.67
C TRP A 611 -10.90 7.79 -30.72
N THR A 612 -9.72 8.36 -30.44
CA THR A 612 -9.03 9.28 -31.34
C THR A 612 -8.76 8.65 -32.71
N SER A 613 -8.32 7.39 -32.76
CA SER A 613 -8.07 6.66 -34.02
C SER A 613 -9.33 6.52 -34.87
N LEU A 614 -10.48 6.19 -34.25
CA LEU A 614 -11.75 6.04 -34.96
C LEU A 614 -12.28 7.39 -35.46
N TYR A 615 -12.08 8.46 -34.67
CA TYR A 615 -12.41 9.81 -35.10
C TYR A 615 -11.62 10.21 -36.35
N TYR A 616 -10.30 10.01 -36.35
CA TYR A 616 -9.46 10.30 -37.52
C TYR A 616 -9.79 9.45 -38.74
N TYR A 617 -10.12 8.17 -38.53
CA TYR A 617 -10.55 7.30 -39.61
C TYR A 617 -11.82 7.81 -40.32
N ARG A 618 -12.74 8.46 -39.59
CA ARG A 618 -13.99 9.01 -40.14
C ARG A 618 -13.82 10.41 -40.71
N SER A 619 -12.89 11.21 -40.21
CA SER A 619 -12.61 12.54 -40.76
C SER A 619 -11.92 12.41 -42.13
N ALA A 620 -12.33 13.21 -43.12
CA ALA A 620 -11.66 13.26 -44.43
C ALA A 620 -10.22 13.80 -44.38
N ILE A 621 -9.74 14.19 -43.18
CA ILE A 621 -8.40 14.66 -42.90
C ILE A 621 -7.56 13.45 -42.49
N SER A 622 -6.99 12.77 -43.47
CA SER A 622 -6.11 11.62 -43.23
C SER A 622 -4.72 12.08 -42.80
N ASP A 623 -4.57 12.48 -41.54
CA ASP A 623 -3.24 12.70 -40.96
C ASP A 623 -2.59 11.36 -40.58
N LEU A 624 -1.96 10.73 -41.57
CA LEU A 624 -1.25 9.47 -41.42
C LEU A 624 -0.18 9.53 -40.32
N SER A 625 0.41 10.71 -40.07
CA SER A 625 1.49 10.87 -39.09
C SER A 625 0.98 10.67 -37.66
N LEU A 626 -0.18 11.24 -37.35
CA LEU A 626 -0.80 11.15 -36.04
C LEU A 626 -1.35 9.75 -35.78
N LEU A 627 -1.96 9.11 -36.79
CA LEU A 627 -2.38 7.70 -36.69
C LEU A 627 -1.18 6.78 -36.40
N MET A 628 -0.05 6.97 -37.09
CA MET A 628 1.16 6.18 -36.86
C MET A 628 1.75 6.42 -35.45
N ASN A 629 1.75 7.66 -34.97
CA ASN A 629 2.17 7.96 -33.60
C ASN A 629 1.31 7.20 -32.57
N VAL A 630 -0.02 7.27 -32.74
CA VAL A 630 -0.98 6.62 -31.87
C VAL A 630 -0.78 5.09 -31.83
N ILE A 631 -0.60 4.46 -32.99
CA ILE A 631 -0.36 3.00 -33.10
C ILE A 631 0.95 2.61 -32.38
N VAL A 632 2.06 3.31 -32.68
CA VAL A 632 3.37 2.98 -32.11
C VAL A 632 3.40 3.24 -30.60
N SER A 633 2.83 4.36 -30.16
CA SER A 633 2.69 4.67 -28.73
C SER A 633 1.92 3.57 -28.00
N SER A 634 0.79 3.13 -28.55
CA SER A 634 -0.01 2.02 -27.99
C SER A 634 0.78 0.72 -27.89
N PHE A 635 1.51 0.39 -28.95
CA PHE A 635 2.33 -0.81 -29.00
C PHE A 635 3.36 -0.82 -27.87
N PHE A 636 4.09 0.30 -27.67
CA PHE A 636 5.07 0.38 -26.59
C PHE A 636 4.42 0.21 -25.21
N TRP A 637 3.31 0.88 -24.95
CA TRP A 637 2.61 0.76 -23.66
C TRP A 637 2.14 -0.66 -23.36
N ILE A 638 1.57 -1.35 -24.36
CA ILE A 638 1.19 -2.77 -24.25
C ILE A 638 2.43 -3.63 -24.00
N CYS A 639 3.55 -3.36 -24.69
CA CYS A 639 4.81 -4.07 -24.45
C CYS A 639 5.33 -3.88 -23.03
N TYR A 640 5.20 -2.70 -22.43
CA TYR A 640 5.62 -2.48 -21.05
C TYR A 640 4.77 -3.25 -20.04
N VAL A 641 3.45 -3.28 -20.22
CA VAL A 641 2.56 -4.13 -19.41
C VAL A 641 2.92 -5.61 -19.58
N ALA A 642 3.22 -6.03 -20.81
CA ALA A 642 3.66 -7.40 -21.09
C ALA A 642 5.00 -7.73 -20.42
N ILE A 643 6.00 -6.84 -20.47
CA ILE A 643 7.31 -7.02 -19.81
C ILE A 643 7.11 -7.23 -18.31
N MET A 644 6.26 -6.41 -17.68
CA MET A 644 5.92 -6.51 -16.27
C MET A 644 5.29 -7.87 -15.91
N SER A 645 4.28 -8.28 -16.67
CA SER A 645 3.61 -9.59 -16.51
C SER A 645 4.58 -10.75 -16.70
N ILE A 646 5.44 -10.70 -17.72
CA ILE A 646 6.43 -11.75 -18.02
C ILE A 646 7.50 -11.83 -16.92
N ALA A 647 7.94 -10.71 -16.35
CA ALA A 647 8.90 -10.70 -15.26
C ALA A 647 8.36 -11.47 -14.03
N CYS A 648 7.10 -11.22 -13.69
CA CYS A 648 6.41 -11.90 -12.58
C CYS A 648 6.14 -13.38 -12.89
N GLU A 649 5.71 -13.71 -14.12
CA GLU A 649 5.50 -15.10 -14.55
C GLU A 649 6.79 -15.91 -14.46
N ARG A 650 7.93 -15.33 -14.87
CA ARG A 650 9.23 -15.98 -14.76
C ARG A 650 9.61 -16.28 -13.30
N LEU A 651 9.24 -15.43 -12.34
CA LEU A 651 9.45 -15.72 -10.92
C LEU A 651 8.60 -16.92 -10.47
N LEU A 652 7.34 -16.97 -10.89
CA LEU A 652 6.42 -18.08 -10.57
C LEU A 652 6.89 -19.41 -11.16
N LEU A 653 7.40 -19.42 -12.40
CA LEU A 653 7.98 -20.62 -13.02
C LEU A 653 9.16 -21.17 -12.21
N VAL A 654 10.08 -20.31 -11.78
CA VAL A 654 11.23 -20.71 -10.95
C VAL A 654 10.77 -21.23 -9.60
N ARG A 655 9.74 -20.63 -9.00
CA ARG A 655 9.12 -21.13 -7.76
C ARG A 655 8.48 -22.50 -7.93
N ASN A 656 7.83 -22.75 -9.06
CA ASN A 656 7.26 -24.07 -9.36
C ASN A 656 8.35 -25.13 -9.52
N GLU A 657 9.51 -24.78 -10.09
CA GLU A 657 10.68 -25.66 -10.10
C GLU A 657 11.17 -25.94 -8.67
N THR A 658 11.23 -24.94 -7.78
CA THR A 658 11.55 -25.15 -6.36
C THR A 658 10.60 -26.17 -5.73
N LYS A 659 9.28 -26.03 -5.97
CA LYS A 659 8.26 -26.97 -5.49
C LYS A 659 8.56 -28.40 -5.97
N ILE A 660 8.86 -28.57 -7.25
CA ILE A 660 9.18 -29.88 -7.83
C ILE A 660 10.45 -30.48 -7.19
N LEU A 661 11.52 -29.69 -7.05
CA LEU A 661 12.79 -30.13 -6.48
C LEU A 661 12.64 -30.55 -5.01
N VAL A 662 11.94 -29.74 -4.20
CA VAL A 662 11.66 -30.09 -2.79
C VAL A 662 10.82 -31.37 -2.72
N ASN A 663 9.83 -31.54 -3.60
CA ASN A 663 9.03 -32.76 -3.64
C ASN A 663 9.88 -34.00 -3.94
N LYS A 664 10.86 -33.90 -4.86
CA LYS A 664 11.79 -35.01 -5.16
C LYS A 664 12.60 -35.40 -3.92
N VAL A 665 13.06 -34.43 -3.13
CA VAL A 665 13.77 -34.69 -1.87
C VAL A 665 12.86 -35.39 -0.84
N ILE A 666 11.58 -35.00 -0.74
CA ILE A 666 10.61 -35.65 0.16
C ILE A 666 10.36 -37.11 -0.25
N MET A 667 10.22 -37.34 -1.56
CA MET A 667 9.87 -38.65 -2.13
C MET A 667 11.06 -39.61 -2.23
N ASN A 668 12.29 -39.16 -2.01
CA ASN A 668 13.45 -40.04 -1.96
C ASN A 668 13.52 -40.74 -0.59
N TYR A 669 13.05 -41.99 -0.53
CA TYR A 669 12.97 -42.78 0.70
C TYR A 669 14.33 -43.23 1.23
N ASP A 670 15.38 -43.20 0.40
CA ASP A 670 16.75 -43.53 0.77
C ASP A 670 17.39 -42.41 1.61
N LEU A 671 16.80 -41.21 1.60
CA LEU A 671 17.26 -40.11 2.43
C LEU A 671 16.90 -40.30 3.92
N PRO A 672 17.79 -39.84 4.83
CA PRO A 672 17.53 -39.88 6.26
C PRO A 672 16.22 -39.19 6.64
N LYS A 673 15.52 -39.74 7.64
CA LYS A 673 14.19 -39.24 8.05
C LYS A 673 14.24 -37.76 8.44
N THR A 674 15.33 -37.31 9.08
CA THR A 674 15.50 -35.91 9.49
C THR A 674 15.52 -34.96 8.29
N MET A 675 16.20 -35.31 7.21
CA MET A 675 16.27 -34.51 5.97
C MET A 675 14.92 -34.46 5.26
N ARG A 676 14.20 -35.58 5.20
CA ARG A 676 12.82 -35.62 4.65
C ARG A 676 11.85 -34.76 5.44
N VAL A 677 11.94 -34.76 6.77
CA VAL A 677 11.12 -33.87 7.63
C VAL A 677 11.46 -32.40 7.38
N GLN A 678 12.74 -32.05 7.23
CA GLN A 678 13.14 -30.70 6.86
C GLN A 678 12.59 -30.30 5.48
N ALA A 679 12.63 -31.20 4.50
CA ALA A 679 12.09 -30.95 3.16
C ALA A 679 10.56 -30.79 3.20
N LYS A 680 9.85 -31.54 4.05
CA LYS A 680 8.41 -31.35 4.27
C LYS A 680 8.08 -29.97 4.84
N ALA A 681 8.80 -29.52 5.86
CA ALA A 681 8.65 -28.17 6.40
C ALA A 681 8.99 -27.09 5.33
N PHE A 682 9.98 -27.38 4.47
CA PHE A 682 10.28 -26.50 3.35
C PHE A 682 9.13 -26.48 2.32
N MET A 683 8.49 -27.61 2.02
CA MET A 683 7.31 -27.64 1.15
C MET A 683 6.17 -26.78 1.70
N GLU A 684 5.88 -26.88 3.00
CA GLU A 684 4.87 -26.05 3.67
C GLU A 684 5.19 -24.55 3.52
N LEU A 685 6.47 -24.19 3.63
CA LEU A 685 6.93 -22.82 3.41
C LEU A 685 6.77 -22.37 1.93
N VAL A 686 7.07 -23.24 0.97
CA VAL A 686 6.85 -22.99 -0.47
C VAL A 686 5.36 -22.78 -0.75
N GLU A 687 4.48 -23.49 -0.05
CA GLU A 687 3.03 -23.32 -0.18
C GLU A 687 2.51 -22.03 0.49
N ALA A 688 3.07 -21.65 1.64
CA ALA A 688 2.76 -20.39 2.30
C ALA A 688 3.19 -19.17 1.47
N TRP A 689 4.43 -19.17 0.96
CA TRP A 689 4.94 -18.09 0.12
C TRP A 689 4.69 -18.39 -1.36
N THR A 690 3.54 -17.95 -1.87
CA THR A 690 3.21 -18.13 -3.30
C THR A 690 4.13 -17.38 -4.25
N LEU A 691 4.87 -16.36 -3.76
CA LEU A 691 5.70 -15.42 -4.54
C LEU A 691 4.94 -14.73 -5.69
N ARG A 692 3.61 -14.66 -5.57
CA ARG A 692 2.72 -13.99 -6.50
C ARG A 692 2.55 -12.55 -6.06
N ILE A 693 2.71 -11.62 -7.00
CA ILE A 693 2.58 -10.18 -6.76
C ILE A 693 1.13 -9.81 -7.01
N TYR A 694 0.51 -9.17 -6.03
CA TYR A 694 -0.91 -8.80 -6.04
C TYR A 694 -1.08 -7.30 -5.91
N ILE A 695 -1.94 -6.73 -6.74
CA ILE A 695 -2.32 -5.33 -6.66
C ILE A 695 -3.57 -5.22 -5.79
N TYR A 696 -3.40 -4.69 -4.57
CA TYR A 696 -4.45 -4.54 -3.54
C TYR A 696 -5.33 -5.79 -3.35
N ASP A 697 -4.73 -6.98 -3.46
CA ASP A 697 -5.42 -8.28 -3.44
C ASP A 697 -6.56 -8.44 -4.47
N MET A 698 -6.70 -7.52 -5.43
CA MET A 698 -7.73 -7.55 -6.46
C MET A 698 -7.33 -8.43 -7.65
N PHE A 699 -6.08 -8.28 -8.11
CA PHE A 699 -5.57 -9.04 -9.26
C PHE A 699 -4.07 -9.29 -9.14
N SER A 700 -3.64 -10.46 -9.60
CA SER A 700 -2.24 -10.84 -9.67
C SER A 700 -1.57 -10.31 -10.92
N VAL A 701 -0.33 -9.82 -10.78
CA VAL A 701 0.50 -9.41 -11.91
C VAL A 701 1.16 -10.65 -12.51
N ASP A 702 0.52 -11.25 -13.49
CA ASP A 702 1.02 -12.41 -14.23
C ASP A 702 0.60 -12.32 -15.71
N ILE A 703 0.82 -13.39 -16.49
CA ILE A 703 0.41 -13.41 -17.90
C ILE A 703 -1.11 -13.29 -18.07
N THR A 704 -1.91 -13.69 -17.06
CA THR A 704 -3.37 -13.56 -17.10
C THR A 704 -3.82 -12.11 -17.02
N LEU A 705 -3.09 -11.25 -16.30
CA LEU A 705 -3.35 -9.80 -16.30
C LEU A 705 -3.22 -9.22 -17.70
N MET A 706 -2.16 -9.57 -18.43
CA MET A 706 -1.95 -9.14 -19.81
C MET A 706 -3.09 -9.62 -20.73
N LEU A 707 -3.49 -10.89 -20.63
CA LEU A 707 -4.60 -11.43 -21.42
C LEU A 707 -5.93 -10.75 -21.11
N LYS A 708 -6.23 -10.50 -19.82
CA LYS A 708 -7.42 -9.73 -19.40
C LYS A 708 -7.38 -8.31 -19.94
N PHE A 709 -6.22 -7.66 -19.85
CA PHE A 709 -6.03 -6.29 -20.34
C PHE A 709 -6.29 -6.20 -21.85
N ILE A 710 -5.71 -7.10 -22.65
CA ILE A 710 -5.95 -7.19 -24.09
C ILE A 710 -7.42 -7.49 -24.39
N SER A 711 -8.03 -8.43 -23.66
CA SER A 711 -9.45 -8.78 -23.81
C SER A 711 -10.35 -7.57 -23.58
N VAL A 712 -10.18 -6.85 -22.47
CA VAL A 712 -11.01 -5.68 -22.14
C VAL A 712 -10.82 -4.57 -23.17
N ALA A 713 -9.57 -4.28 -23.56
CA ALA A 713 -9.27 -3.30 -24.60
C ALA A 713 -9.95 -3.67 -25.94
N THR A 714 -9.91 -4.94 -26.32
CA THR A 714 -10.51 -5.43 -27.57
C THR A 714 -12.04 -5.36 -27.52
N THR A 715 -12.65 -5.78 -26.41
CA THR A 715 -14.11 -5.67 -26.20
C THR A 715 -14.55 -4.21 -26.25
N TYR A 716 -13.82 -3.31 -25.61
CA TYR A 716 -14.11 -1.89 -25.66
C TYR A 716 -14.02 -1.35 -27.10
N LEU A 717 -12.95 -1.67 -27.83
CA LEU A 717 -12.79 -1.29 -29.23
C LEU A 717 -13.98 -1.75 -30.09
N ILE A 718 -14.42 -3.01 -29.94
CA ILE A 718 -15.58 -3.54 -30.66
C ILE A 718 -16.84 -2.73 -30.36
N VAL A 719 -17.10 -2.44 -29.08
CA VAL A 719 -18.27 -1.66 -28.65
C VAL A 719 -18.21 -0.25 -29.23
N VAL A 720 -17.06 0.42 -29.17
CA VAL A 720 -16.90 1.77 -29.72
C VAL A 720 -17.08 1.76 -31.24
N ILE A 721 -16.52 0.80 -31.97
CA ILE A 721 -16.75 0.65 -33.42
C ILE A 721 -18.25 0.48 -33.71
N GLN A 722 -18.96 -0.35 -32.94
CA GLN A 722 -20.40 -0.56 -33.12
C GLN A 722 -21.20 0.72 -32.90
N ILE A 723 -20.88 1.48 -31.85
CA ILE A 723 -21.50 2.79 -31.58
C ILE A 723 -21.21 3.75 -32.74
N PHE A 724 -19.96 3.82 -33.19
CA PHE A 724 -19.54 4.67 -34.30
C PHE A 724 -20.11 4.29 -35.67
N ASN A 725 -20.49 3.03 -35.88
CA ASN A 725 -21.19 2.60 -37.09
C ASN A 725 -22.70 2.91 -37.03
N PHE A 726 -23.24 3.11 -35.82
CA PHE A 726 -24.67 3.36 -35.62
C PHE A 726 -25.03 4.86 -35.71
N PHE A 727 -24.11 5.73 -35.28
CA PHE A 727 -24.16 7.19 -35.47
C PHE A 727 -23.35 7.61 -36.69
#